data_AF-A0A970JDH9-F1
#
_entry.id   AF-A0A970JDH9-F1
#
_cell.length_a   1.000
_cell.length_b   1.000
_cell.length_c   1.000
_cell.angle_alpha   90.00
_cell.angle_beta   90.00
_cell.angle_gamma   90.00
#
_symmetry.space_group_name_H-M   'P 1'
#
loop_
_entity.id
_entity.type
_entity.pdbx_description
1 polymer ?
#
loop_
_entity_poly.entity_id
_entity_poly.type
_entity_poly.pdbx_seq_one_letter_code
_entity_poly.pdbx_strand_id
1 'polypeptide(L)'
;MYSCFMNLTIEDLKFATPKSSAKYNCIELSQSTTSKITLIGDNLLRADGNGILGNVWFEGSGNLTIYGGETWSDTVNQSGILGNVIFNNTGDVEIIGGNGAQGTPGWVGTSSSKNGSDGGRGFTGGPAVIGDIEITNNCTGTIKLTAGTGGTGGNGGDGYYGTSTTNGGYGGSGGTGGNGGIAVIGNLVCFGNCNVTITGGKGGNGGRGGDAGQYGPLTGGTGGNAASGGIGIKGNVVVKSHANLTISGGESGSPGWGGSNSYYYGGMANRGYNCGEGGLGQKGNIFIYDSAVVTILGGNGYYNHASGAGALEGNVEMYGFSTLTCKGGSAPTSSNSVERRNGTAGGKGGFAIYGDVTLYDLSTLIAIGGDGGKGESVSSSSYTPGNGGDGGDAIFGNVEIYGVVRLSAIPGAGGKKGNGGTGGRDGYAGFSVKCYTEPRIISGYINADFYDSIGKAIRPTNGKQPVYKTKLQLTIDNLPLANSMIIIENENINPYQAFTDDEGAAWVYLPQSEGYVVYHENYYSETGYIWNSDTNIKILDLIPGSGSGGESSAYTITDLIVTDQNGHNLDSINGLSSFVAEVNVTKNLYREGKDYLMIALFDDQNRLITFTYMKILIKVGESTEFGSLIIVPQNAQAAKVKAFVWDGLSNMQPLSNTLEL
;
A
#
# COMPACT_ATOMS: atom_id res chain seq x y z
N MET A 1 1.26 -53.89 6.63
CA MET A 1 1.33 -54.27 5.20
C MET A 1 2.15 -53.17 4.53
N TYR A 2 3.35 -53.49 4.03
CA TYR A 2 4.31 -52.51 3.52
C TYR A 2 3.74 -51.84 2.25
N SER A 3 3.44 -50.54 2.32
CA SER A 3 3.10 -49.74 1.14
C SER A 3 4.38 -49.24 0.49
N CYS A 4 4.71 -49.77 -0.69
CA CYS A 4 5.75 -49.24 -1.55
C CYS A 4 5.34 -47.85 -2.03
N PHE A 5 6.04 -46.79 -1.56
CA PHE A 5 5.94 -45.46 -2.15
C PHE A 5 6.81 -45.44 -3.41
N MET A 6 6.19 -45.23 -4.57
CA MET A 6 6.90 -45.02 -5.82
C MET A 6 7.29 -43.54 -5.89
N ASN A 7 8.57 -43.22 -5.68
CA ASN A 7 9.10 -41.88 -5.92
C ASN A 7 9.11 -41.64 -7.43
N LEU A 8 8.14 -40.89 -7.94
CA LEU A 8 8.07 -40.48 -9.33
C LEU A 8 8.65 -39.06 -9.46
N THR A 9 9.91 -38.93 -9.86
CA THR A 9 10.49 -37.63 -10.25
C THR A 9 10.09 -37.35 -11.69
N ILE A 10 9.07 -36.50 -11.91
CA ILE A 10 8.67 -36.07 -13.26
C ILE A 10 9.40 -34.78 -13.60
N GLU A 11 10.38 -34.78 -14.51
CA GLU A 11 11.19 -33.59 -14.79
C GLU A 11 10.49 -32.55 -15.70
N ASP A 12 9.48 -32.95 -16.47
CA ASP A 12 8.68 -32.08 -17.35
C ASP A 12 7.27 -32.65 -17.54
N LEU A 13 6.26 -32.02 -16.92
CA LEU A 13 4.86 -32.41 -17.10
C LEU A 13 4.17 -31.40 -18.02
N LYS A 14 3.90 -31.80 -19.27
CA LYS A 14 3.18 -31.00 -20.29
C LYS A 14 1.80 -31.61 -20.54
N PHE A 15 0.74 -30.85 -20.29
CA PHE A 15 -0.64 -31.28 -20.58
C PHE A 15 -1.17 -30.65 -21.86
N ALA A 16 -1.90 -31.43 -22.66
CA ALA A 16 -2.52 -30.99 -23.90
C ALA A 16 -4.00 -30.61 -23.69
N THR A 17 -4.57 -29.89 -24.67
CA THR A 17 -5.96 -29.41 -24.70
C THR A 17 -6.99 -30.52 -24.44
N PRO A 18 -8.08 -30.25 -23.69
CA PRO A 18 -9.12 -31.25 -23.43
C PRO A 18 -9.78 -31.75 -24.73
N LYS A 19 -10.01 -33.07 -24.83
CA LYS A 19 -10.89 -33.62 -25.88
C LYS A 19 -12.33 -33.15 -25.61
N SER A 20 -13.07 -32.88 -26.70
CA SER A 20 -14.30 -32.08 -26.87
C SER A 20 -15.52 -32.33 -25.95
N SER A 21 -15.39 -33.05 -24.85
CA SER A 21 -16.46 -33.29 -23.86
C SER A 21 -16.05 -33.04 -22.41
N ALA A 22 -14.78 -32.73 -22.12
CA ALA A 22 -14.32 -32.36 -20.78
C ALA A 22 -14.03 -30.85 -20.72
N LYS A 23 -14.60 -30.15 -19.71
CA LYS A 23 -14.46 -28.69 -19.55
C LYS A 23 -13.09 -28.29 -18.96
N TYR A 24 -12.41 -29.23 -18.28
CA TYR A 24 -11.09 -29.07 -17.65
C TYR A 24 -10.36 -30.43 -17.64
N ASN A 25 -9.03 -30.43 -17.64
CA ASN A 25 -8.26 -31.59 -17.16
C ASN A 25 -8.17 -31.54 -15.62
N CYS A 26 -8.57 -32.59 -14.91
CA CYS A 26 -8.45 -32.69 -13.45
C CYS A 26 -7.20 -33.50 -13.09
N ILE A 27 -6.29 -32.93 -12.29
CA ILE A 27 -5.02 -33.60 -11.91
C ILE A 27 -4.91 -33.60 -10.38
N GLU A 28 -4.58 -34.76 -9.82
CA GLU A 28 -4.37 -34.99 -8.39
C GLU A 28 -2.91 -35.45 -8.21
N LEU A 29 -2.08 -34.63 -7.56
CA LEU A 29 -0.65 -34.93 -7.34
C LEU A 29 -0.45 -35.41 -5.90
N SER A 30 -0.25 -36.73 -5.72
CA SER A 30 0.07 -37.29 -4.40
C SER A 30 1.58 -37.24 -4.14
N GLN A 31 2.01 -36.31 -3.28
CA GLN A 31 3.33 -36.21 -2.62
C GLN A 31 4.59 -35.95 -3.51
N SER A 32 5.41 -35.00 -3.02
CA SER A 32 6.76 -34.57 -3.42
C SER A 32 7.17 -34.74 -4.90
N THR A 33 7.12 -33.64 -5.67
CA THR A 33 7.80 -33.55 -6.97
C THR A 33 8.46 -32.18 -7.16
N THR A 34 9.79 -32.11 -7.12
CA THR A 34 10.56 -30.93 -7.57
C THR A 34 10.57 -30.89 -9.09
N SER A 35 9.65 -30.14 -9.71
CA SER A 35 9.43 -30.23 -11.16
C SER A 35 8.93 -28.92 -11.77
N LYS A 36 9.45 -28.54 -12.95
CA LYS A 36 8.84 -27.50 -13.80
C LYS A 36 7.50 -28.02 -14.32
N ILE A 37 6.40 -27.36 -13.96
CA ILE A 37 5.04 -27.73 -14.43
C ILE A 37 4.60 -26.70 -15.48
N THR A 38 4.50 -27.10 -16.75
CA THR A 38 3.99 -26.25 -17.85
C THR A 38 2.58 -26.69 -18.23
N LEU A 39 1.59 -25.88 -17.86
CA LEU A 39 0.16 -26.16 -18.12
C LEU A 39 -0.30 -25.42 -19.37
N ILE A 40 -0.65 -26.16 -20.43
CA ILE A 40 -1.18 -25.60 -21.69
C ILE A 40 -2.67 -25.99 -21.80
N GLY A 41 -3.55 -24.99 -21.87
CA GLY A 41 -5.02 -25.17 -21.87
C GLY A 41 -5.69 -24.96 -20.50
N ASP A 42 -7.01 -25.19 -20.42
CA ASP A 42 -7.79 -25.05 -19.17
C ASP A 42 -7.59 -26.26 -18.25
N ASN A 43 -6.97 -26.08 -17.09
CA ASN A 43 -6.64 -27.15 -16.14
C ASN A 43 -7.14 -26.83 -14.72
N LEU A 44 -7.55 -27.85 -13.96
CA LEU A 44 -7.97 -27.76 -12.55
C LEU A 44 -7.14 -28.74 -11.71
N LEU A 45 -6.44 -28.24 -10.69
CA LEU A 45 -5.68 -29.05 -9.74
C LEU A 45 -6.32 -28.98 -8.36
N ARG A 46 -6.60 -30.15 -7.75
CA ARG A 46 -7.11 -30.28 -6.37
C ARG A 46 -6.27 -31.32 -5.64
N ALA A 47 -5.86 -31.02 -4.41
CA ALA A 47 -5.11 -31.94 -3.56
C ALA A 47 -5.74 -32.04 -2.15
N ASP A 48 -5.61 -33.20 -1.51
CA ASP A 48 -6.00 -33.44 -0.11
C ASP A 48 -5.03 -32.80 0.92
N GLY A 49 -4.09 -31.96 0.45
CA GLY A 49 -3.02 -31.32 1.23
C GLY A 49 -2.53 -30.02 0.57
N ASN A 50 -1.21 -29.81 0.45
CA ASN A 50 -0.71 -28.74 -0.42
C ASN A 50 -1.13 -29.01 -1.88
N GLY A 51 -1.63 -27.99 -2.59
CA GLY A 51 -2.02 -28.10 -4.00
C GLY A 51 -0.86 -28.52 -4.89
N ILE A 52 0.28 -27.82 -4.77
CA ILE A 52 1.55 -28.15 -5.44
C ILE A 52 2.71 -27.99 -4.44
N LEU A 53 3.63 -28.95 -4.44
CA LEU A 53 4.90 -28.91 -3.72
C LEU A 53 6.04 -28.77 -4.72
N GLY A 54 6.74 -27.64 -4.74
CA GLY A 54 7.85 -27.37 -5.68
C GLY A 54 7.69 -26.03 -6.40
N ASN A 55 8.75 -25.63 -7.12
CA ASN A 55 8.74 -24.39 -7.89
C ASN A 55 7.85 -24.54 -9.13
N VAL A 56 7.07 -23.51 -9.46
CA VAL A 56 6.10 -23.53 -10.56
C VAL A 56 6.42 -22.43 -11.56
N TRP A 57 6.35 -22.76 -12.85
CA TRP A 57 6.57 -21.82 -13.94
C TRP A 57 5.38 -21.84 -14.89
N PHE A 58 4.59 -20.76 -14.91
CA PHE A 58 3.47 -20.61 -15.81
C PHE A 58 3.91 -20.04 -17.16
N GLU A 59 3.61 -20.76 -18.24
CA GLU A 59 3.92 -20.40 -19.63
C GLU A 59 2.73 -20.70 -20.55
N GLY A 60 2.46 -19.82 -21.51
CA GLY A 60 1.40 -20.01 -22.51
C GLY A 60 0.12 -19.22 -22.21
N SER A 61 -0.98 -19.57 -22.88
CA SER A 61 -2.23 -18.77 -22.89
C SER A 61 -3.42 -19.44 -22.21
N GLY A 62 -3.22 -20.55 -21.49
CA GLY A 62 -4.29 -21.27 -20.81
C GLY A 62 -4.67 -20.63 -19.49
N ASN A 63 -5.94 -20.78 -19.09
CA ASN A 63 -6.40 -20.39 -17.76
C ASN A 63 -6.16 -21.53 -16.77
N LEU A 64 -5.87 -21.19 -15.51
CA LEU A 64 -5.57 -22.16 -14.48
C LEU A 64 -6.14 -21.78 -13.13
N THR A 65 -6.72 -22.76 -12.43
CA THR A 65 -7.08 -22.63 -11.02
C THR A 65 -6.46 -23.76 -10.18
N ILE A 66 -5.79 -23.38 -9.08
CA ILE A 66 -5.17 -24.31 -8.11
C ILE A 66 -5.83 -24.12 -6.75
N TYR A 67 -6.22 -25.22 -6.10
CA TYR A 67 -6.76 -25.24 -4.74
C TYR A 67 -5.84 -25.99 -3.78
N GLY A 68 -5.53 -25.38 -2.64
CA GLY A 68 -5.06 -26.07 -1.46
C GLY A 68 -6.18 -26.87 -0.78
N GLY A 69 -5.82 -27.96 -0.10
CA GLY A 69 -6.75 -28.79 0.65
C GLY A 69 -7.25 -28.14 1.94
N GLU A 70 -8.23 -28.73 2.60
CA GLU A 70 -8.77 -28.24 3.89
C GLU A 70 -7.77 -28.43 5.06
N THR A 71 -7.50 -27.39 5.86
CA THR A 71 -6.55 -27.47 6.99
C THR A 71 -7.19 -28.08 8.25
N TRP A 72 -6.69 -29.26 8.64
CA TRP A 72 -7.09 -29.98 9.86
C TRP A 72 -6.10 -29.84 11.02
N SER A 73 -5.11 -28.96 10.89
CA SER A 73 -4.06 -28.73 11.88
C SER A 73 -3.49 -27.32 11.74
N ASP A 74 -3.33 -26.61 12.87
CA ASP A 74 -2.65 -25.32 12.91
C ASP A 74 -1.13 -25.41 12.62
N THR A 75 -0.58 -26.63 12.53
CA THR A 75 0.85 -26.87 12.21
C THR A 75 1.10 -27.24 10.74
N VAL A 76 0.07 -27.62 9.98
CA VAL A 76 0.21 -28.03 8.58
C VAL A 76 -0.52 -27.03 7.70
N ASN A 77 0.22 -26.08 7.14
CA ASN A 77 -0.30 -25.09 6.19
C ASN A 77 -0.63 -25.79 4.88
N GLN A 78 -1.92 -25.95 4.56
CA GLN A 78 -2.35 -26.47 3.26
C GLN A 78 -2.41 -25.32 2.26
N SER A 79 -1.26 -25.07 1.67
CA SER A 79 -1.05 -24.04 0.67
C SER A 79 -1.57 -24.43 -0.71
N GLY A 80 -1.93 -23.47 -1.55
CA GLY A 80 -2.11 -23.72 -2.98
C GLY A 80 -0.80 -24.18 -3.63
N ILE A 81 0.30 -23.45 -3.37
CA ILE A 81 1.65 -23.79 -3.80
C ILE A 81 2.64 -23.58 -2.65
N LEU A 82 3.52 -24.56 -2.42
CA LEU A 82 4.70 -24.46 -1.57
C LEU A 82 5.95 -24.56 -2.47
N GLY A 83 6.48 -23.40 -2.86
CA GLY A 83 7.62 -23.24 -3.75
C GLY A 83 7.57 -21.89 -4.48
N ASN A 84 8.66 -21.53 -5.14
CA ASN A 84 8.75 -20.28 -5.88
C ASN A 84 7.89 -20.33 -7.15
N VAL A 85 7.32 -19.20 -7.55
CA VAL A 85 6.38 -19.13 -8.67
C VAL A 85 6.84 -18.08 -9.68
N ILE A 86 6.91 -18.46 -10.96
CA ILE A 86 7.20 -17.55 -12.07
C ILE A 86 5.99 -17.48 -12.99
N PHE A 87 5.48 -16.28 -13.24
CA PHE A 87 4.40 -16.01 -14.18
C PHE A 87 4.96 -15.41 -15.48
N ASN A 88 4.90 -16.19 -16.56
CA ASN A 88 5.30 -15.82 -17.92
C ASN A 88 4.22 -16.25 -18.93
N ASN A 89 2.95 -16.04 -18.55
CA ASN A 89 1.78 -16.53 -19.26
C ASN A 89 0.79 -15.40 -19.61
N THR A 90 -0.02 -15.61 -20.63
CA THR A 90 -1.01 -14.64 -21.11
C THR A 90 -2.45 -14.97 -20.69
N GLY A 91 -2.70 -16.16 -20.15
CA GLY A 91 -3.98 -16.57 -19.57
C GLY A 91 -4.17 -16.18 -18.11
N ASP A 92 -5.37 -16.34 -17.57
CA ASP A 92 -5.69 -16.02 -16.19
C ASP A 92 -5.26 -17.15 -15.23
N VAL A 93 -4.64 -16.81 -14.11
CA VAL A 93 -4.22 -17.78 -13.07
C VAL A 93 -4.85 -17.42 -11.74
N GLU A 94 -5.48 -18.41 -11.10
CA GLU A 94 -6.03 -18.31 -9.75
C GLU A 94 -5.43 -19.37 -8.84
N ILE A 95 -4.92 -18.97 -7.69
CA ILE A 95 -4.37 -19.87 -6.66
C ILE A 95 -5.07 -19.57 -5.35
N ILE A 96 -5.67 -20.61 -4.77
CA ILE A 96 -6.50 -20.51 -3.57
C ILE A 96 -5.90 -21.41 -2.48
N GLY A 97 -5.66 -20.82 -1.31
CA GLY A 97 -5.22 -21.55 -0.12
C GLY A 97 -6.32 -22.38 0.52
N GLY A 98 -5.91 -23.35 1.34
CA GLY A 98 -6.81 -24.28 2.01
C GLY A 98 -7.71 -23.65 3.07
N ASN A 99 -8.99 -23.97 3.12
CA ASN A 99 -9.86 -23.48 4.20
C ASN A 99 -9.63 -24.23 5.52
N GLY A 100 -9.73 -23.52 6.63
CA GLY A 100 -9.78 -24.06 7.98
C GLY A 100 -10.96 -25.01 8.20
N ALA A 101 -10.67 -26.21 8.68
CA ALA A 101 -11.71 -27.12 9.13
C ALA A 101 -12.43 -26.55 10.37
N GLN A 102 -13.71 -26.91 10.50
CA GLN A 102 -14.51 -26.54 11.67
C GLN A 102 -13.99 -27.26 12.93
N GLY A 103 -13.95 -26.54 14.05
CA GLY A 103 -13.66 -27.13 15.35
C GLY A 103 -14.71 -28.17 15.72
N THR A 104 -14.28 -29.32 16.23
CA THR A 104 -15.21 -30.41 16.58
C THR A 104 -16.28 -29.92 17.55
N PRO A 105 -17.57 -30.18 17.29
CA PRO A 105 -18.63 -29.88 18.24
C PRO A 105 -18.35 -30.58 19.58
N GLY A 106 -18.69 -29.93 20.68
CA GLY A 106 -18.68 -30.59 21.97
C GLY A 106 -19.68 -31.77 21.94
N TRP A 107 -19.19 -32.99 22.10
CA TRP A 107 -20.05 -34.19 22.16
C TRP A 107 -20.74 -34.24 23.52
N VAL A 108 -22.08 -34.36 23.55
CA VAL A 108 -22.83 -34.60 24.79
C VAL A 108 -22.43 -35.97 25.31
N GLY A 109 -21.50 -36.01 26.27
CA GLY A 109 -20.99 -37.25 26.84
C GLY A 109 -22.14 -38.12 27.32
N THR A 110 -22.28 -39.32 26.74
CA THR A 110 -23.12 -40.35 27.32
C THR A 110 -22.57 -40.68 28.71
N SER A 111 -23.44 -40.50 29.72
CA SER A 111 -23.33 -40.98 31.10
C SER A 111 -22.19 -40.43 31.98
N SER A 112 -22.34 -39.19 32.49
CA SER A 112 -22.14 -38.84 33.92
C SER A 112 -22.07 -37.33 34.19
N SER A 113 -21.76 -36.49 33.19
CA SER A 113 -21.68 -35.03 33.37
C SER A 113 -23.03 -34.36 33.14
N LYS A 114 -23.48 -33.54 34.10
CA LYS A 114 -24.71 -32.75 33.96
C LYS A 114 -24.55 -31.60 32.96
N ASN A 115 -23.33 -31.07 32.81
CA ASN A 115 -23.04 -29.90 31.98
C ASN A 115 -22.71 -30.29 30.53
N GLY A 116 -23.06 -29.38 29.61
CA GLY A 116 -22.64 -29.46 28.22
C GLY A 116 -21.14 -29.23 28.04
N SER A 117 -20.56 -29.87 27.04
CA SER A 117 -19.15 -29.77 26.68
C SER A 117 -18.85 -28.52 25.86
N ASP A 118 -17.68 -27.92 26.03
CA ASP A 118 -17.26 -26.80 25.19
C ASP A 118 -16.97 -27.22 23.74
N GLY A 119 -17.24 -26.32 22.80
CA GLY A 119 -16.95 -26.51 21.38
C GLY A 119 -15.46 -26.36 21.06
N GLY A 120 -14.95 -27.15 20.13
CA GLY A 120 -13.57 -27.11 19.68
C GLY A 120 -13.21 -25.83 18.92
N ARG A 121 -11.92 -25.49 18.87
CA ARG A 121 -11.42 -24.35 18.08
C ARG A 121 -11.41 -24.68 16.58
N GLY A 122 -11.81 -23.74 15.73
CA GLY A 122 -11.64 -23.83 14.28
C GLY A 122 -10.18 -23.65 13.86
N PHE A 123 -9.78 -24.28 12.76
CA PHE A 123 -8.39 -24.26 12.29
C PHE A 123 -8.07 -23.07 11.41
N THR A 124 -6.80 -22.67 11.38
CA THR A 124 -6.32 -21.54 10.58
C THR A 124 -6.33 -21.87 9.08
N GLY A 125 -6.79 -20.93 8.25
CA GLY A 125 -6.72 -21.07 6.79
C GLY A 125 -5.28 -21.12 6.26
N GLY A 126 -5.07 -21.86 5.19
CA GLY A 126 -3.80 -22.02 4.50
C GLY A 126 -3.50 -20.88 3.51
N PRO A 127 -2.22 -20.69 3.15
CA PRO A 127 -1.80 -19.65 2.23
C PRO A 127 -2.06 -20.00 0.75
N ALA A 128 -2.13 -19.01 -0.14
CA ALA A 128 -2.16 -19.31 -1.58
C ALA A 128 -0.78 -19.79 -2.04
N VAL A 129 0.27 -19.04 -1.69
CA VAL A 129 1.66 -19.33 -2.05
C VAL A 129 2.58 -19.18 -0.84
N ILE A 130 3.45 -20.16 -0.63
CA ILE A 130 4.63 -20.05 0.25
C ILE A 130 5.86 -20.17 -0.64
N GLY A 131 6.54 -19.06 -0.90
CA GLY A 131 7.65 -18.96 -1.83
C GLY A 131 7.71 -17.58 -2.48
N ASP A 132 8.85 -17.26 -3.10
CA ASP A 132 9.02 -16.01 -3.83
C ASP A 132 8.25 -16.06 -5.16
N ILE A 133 7.70 -14.92 -5.56
CA ILE A 133 6.91 -14.78 -6.78
C ILE A 133 7.59 -13.78 -7.71
N GLU A 134 7.77 -14.18 -8.96
CA GLU A 134 8.19 -13.30 -10.05
C GLU A 134 7.11 -13.28 -11.13
N ILE A 135 6.68 -12.08 -11.53
CA ILE A 135 5.78 -11.87 -12.66
C ILE A 135 6.56 -11.13 -13.72
N THR A 136 6.68 -11.74 -14.90
CA THR A 136 7.55 -11.24 -15.96
C THR A 136 6.81 -10.29 -16.91
N ASN A 137 7.56 -9.50 -17.67
CA ASN A 137 7.02 -8.53 -18.64
C ASN A 137 6.11 -9.11 -19.72
N ASN A 138 6.19 -10.42 -20.00
CA ASN A 138 5.32 -11.06 -20.99
C ASN A 138 3.97 -11.48 -20.40
N CYS A 139 3.77 -11.32 -19.09
CA CYS A 139 2.51 -11.65 -18.46
C CYS A 139 1.46 -10.56 -18.74
N THR A 140 0.38 -10.97 -19.40
CA THR A 140 -0.74 -10.06 -19.77
C THR A 140 -2.09 -10.51 -19.21
N GLY A 141 -2.14 -11.69 -18.58
CA GLY A 141 -3.36 -12.22 -17.97
C GLY A 141 -3.64 -11.62 -16.58
N THR A 142 -4.72 -12.08 -15.96
CA THR A 142 -5.07 -11.74 -14.57
C THR A 142 -4.49 -12.79 -13.63
N ILE A 143 -3.86 -12.35 -12.54
CA ILE A 143 -3.37 -13.24 -11.49
C ILE A 143 -4.15 -12.98 -10.20
N LYS A 144 -4.73 -14.02 -9.61
CA LYS A 144 -5.48 -13.97 -8.35
C LYS A 144 -4.90 -14.94 -7.34
N LEU A 145 -4.40 -14.42 -6.22
CA LEU A 145 -3.88 -15.24 -5.11
C LEU A 145 -4.75 -15.00 -3.88
N THR A 146 -5.50 -16.00 -3.45
CA THR A 146 -6.45 -15.87 -2.34
C THR A 146 -6.11 -16.86 -1.25
N ALA A 147 -5.87 -16.40 -0.02
CA ALA A 147 -5.69 -17.30 1.10
C ALA A 147 -7.00 -17.98 1.50
N GLY A 148 -6.90 -19.16 2.12
CA GLY A 148 -8.05 -19.86 2.65
C GLY A 148 -8.65 -19.17 3.87
N THR A 149 -9.95 -19.35 4.08
CA THR A 149 -10.66 -18.81 5.24
C THR A 149 -10.36 -19.61 6.50
N GLY A 150 -10.42 -18.97 7.67
CA GLY A 150 -10.37 -19.67 8.94
C GLY A 150 -11.62 -20.49 9.22
N GLY A 151 -11.44 -21.62 9.88
CA GLY A 151 -12.52 -22.54 10.23
C GLY A 151 -13.42 -21.99 11.32
N THR A 152 -14.68 -22.41 11.31
CA THR A 152 -15.63 -22.00 12.36
C THR A 152 -15.33 -22.71 13.68
N GLY A 153 -15.58 -22.06 14.80
CA GLY A 153 -15.57 -22.70 16.11
C GLY A 153 -16.69 -23.73 16.22
N GLY A 154 -16.42 -24.83 16.92
CA GLY A 154 -17.41 -25.85 17.25
C GLY A 154 -18.47 -25.29 18.19
N ASN A 155 -19.69 -25.83 18.12
CA ASN A 155 -20.73 -25.44 19.07
C ASN A 155 -20.50 -26.09 20.42
N GLY A 156 -20.82 -25.36 21.49
CA GLY A 156 -20.94 -25.91 22.83
C GLY A 156 -22.18 -26.80 22.93
N GLY A 157 -22.09 -27.87 23.71
CA GLY A 157 -23.19 -28.79 23.97
C GLY A 157 -24.19 -28.22 24.97
N ASP A 158 -25.44 -28.66 24.88
CA ASP A 158 -26.49 -28.23 25.80
C ASP A 158 -26.35 -28.90 27.17
N GLY A 159 -26.81 -28.21 28.22
CA GLY A 159 -26.91 -28.77 29.56
C GLY A 159 -28.02 -29.81 29.68
N TYR A 160 -27.84 -30.82 30.52
CA TYR A 160 -28.82 -31.88 30.71
C TYR A 160 -30.12 -31.35 31.35
N TYR A 161 -31.27 -31.85 30.91
CA TYR A 161 -32.58 -31.53 31.49
C TYR A 161 -32.71 -32.14 32.90
N GLY A 162 -32.83 -31.29 33.92
CA GLY A 162 -33.12 -31.70 35.29
C GLY A 162 -34.55 -32.23 35.46
N THR A 163 -34.84 -32.81 36.62
CA THR A 163 -36.20 -33.16 37.05
C THR A 163 -36.72 -32.14 38.08
N SER A 164 -37.99 -32.21 38.48
CA SER A 164 -38.55 -31.34 39.53
C SER A 164 -37.83 -31.44 40.89
N THR A 165 -36.98 -32.45 41.08
CA THR A 165 -36.19 -32.69 42.30
C THR A 165 -34.68 -32.64 42.08
N THR A 166 -34.19 -32.45 40.85
CA THR A 166 -32.76 -32.37 40.54
C THR A 166 -32.47 -31.26 39.55
N ASN A 167 -31.54 -30.37 39.90
CA ASN A 167 -31.11 -29.31 38.98
C ASN A 167 -30.54 -29.91 37.68
N GLY A 168 -30.86 -29.25 36.56
CA GLY A 168 -30.21 -29.48 35.27
C GLY A 168 -28.74 -29.05 35.26
N GLY A 169 -28.09 -29.11 34.10
CA GLY A 169 -26.72 -28.63 33.94
C GLY A 169 -26.55 -27.33 33.18
N TYR A 170 -25.35 -26.79 33.25
CA TYR A 170 -24.92 -25.62 32.49
C TYR A 170 -24.69 -25.99 31.01
N GLY A 171 -24.92 -25.04 30.11
CA GLY A 171 -24.53 -25.19 28.71
C GLY A 171 -23.03 -24.98 28.52
N GLY A 172 -22.42 -25.71 27.59
CA GLY A 172 -21.00 -25.56 27.23
C GLY A 172 -20.76 -24.34 26.34
N SER A 173 -19.59 -23.73 26.43
CA SER A 173 -19.23 -22.56 25.61
C SER A 173 -18.92 -22.93 24.16
N GLY A 174 -19.21 -22.02 23.24
CA GLY A 174 -18.82 -22.15 21.83
C GLY A 174 -17.31 -22.01 21.64
N GLY A 175 -16.77 -22.73 20.66
CA GLY A 175 -15.36 -22.70 20.30
C GLY A 175 -14.95 -21.43 19.58
N THR A 176 -13.68 -21.08 19.64
CA THR A 176 -13.13 -19.92 18.92
C THR A 176 -12.93 -20.25 17.43
N GLY A 177 -13.17 -19.30 16.53
CA GLY A 177 -12.83 -19.46 15.11
C GLY A 177 -11.32 -19.63 14.87
N GLY A 178 -10.95 -20.13 13.70
CA GLY A 178 -9.57 -20.14 13.21
C GLY A 178 -9.22 -18.87 12.46
N ASN A 179 -7.96 -18.46 12.43
CA ASN A 179 -7.55 -17.25 11.71
C ASN A 179 -7.64 -17.44 10.19
N GLY A 180 -7.81 -16.36 9.45
CA GLY A 180 -7.65 -16.39 7.99
C GLY A 180 -6.20 -16.66 7.58
N GLY A 181 -6.01 -17.33 6.43
CA GLY A 181 -4.68 -17.61 5.90
C GLY A 181 -3.96 -16.36 5.38
N ILE A 182 -2.64 -16.40 5.32
CA ILE A 182 -1.83 -15.37 4.67
C ILE A 182 -1.79 -15.67 3.17
N ALA A 183 -2.11 -14.76 2.25
CA ALA A 183 -2.18 -15.14 0.84
C ALA A 183 -0.79 -15.50 0.27
N VAL A 184 0.22 -14.67 0.52
CA VAL A 184 1.60 -14.90 0.08
C VAL A 184 2.58 -14.79 1.25
N ILE A 185 3.40 -15.83 1.43
CA ILE A 185 4.54 -15.82 2.34
C ILE A 185 5.82 -15.92 1.49
N GLY A 186 6.44 -14.78 1.21
CA GLY A 186 7.55 -14.65 0.27
C GLY A 186 7.59 -13.26 -0.35
N ASN A 187 8.66 -12.96 -1.09
CA ASN A 187 8.79 -11.70 -1.80
C ASN A 187 8.01 -11.73 -3.12
N LEU A 188 7.59 -10.57 -3.60
CA LEU A 188 6.93 -10.41 -4.90
C LEU A 188 7.72 -9.41 -5.74
N VAL A 189 8.08 -9.82 -6.95
CA VAL A 189 8.58 -8.92 -7.99
C VAL A 189 7.61 -8.94 -9.16
N CYS A 190 7.06 -7.78 -9.51
CA CYS A 190 6.07 -7.63 -10.57
C CYS A 190 6.60 -6.72 -11.68
N PHE A 191 6.80 -7.33 -12.86
CA PHE A 191 7.13 -6.69 -14.12
C PHE A 191 5.95 -6.90 -15.10
N GLY A 192 5.55 -5.87 -15.85
CA GLY A 192 4.64 -6.04 -16.98
C GLY A 192 3.26 -5.40 -16.83
N ASN A 193 2.31 -5.84 -17.66
CA ASN A 193 0.98 -5.22 -17.82
C ASN A 193 -0.16 -6.09 -17.23
N CYS A 194 0.18 -7.07 -16.39
CA CYS A 194 -0.80 -7.95 -15.76
C CYS A 194 -1.56 -7.23 -14.64
N ASN A 195 -2.81 -7.65 -14.44
CA ASN A 195 -3.60 -7.25 -13.28
C ASN A 195 -3.46 -8.31 -12.20
N VAL A 196 -2.85 -7.94 -11.07
CA VAL A 196 -2.56 -8.86 -9.97
C VAL A 196 -3.42 -8.51 -8.77
N THR A 197 -4.16 -9.47 -8.24
CA THR A 197 -4.95 -9.32 -7.01
C THR A 197 -4.53 -10.37 -5.98
N ILE A 198 -4.19 -9.91 -4.78
CA ILE A 198 -3.75 -10.76 -3.68
C ILE A 198 -4.61 -10.48 -2.46
N THR A 199 -5.26 -11.51 -1.91
CA THR A 199 -6.27 -11.34 -0.86
C THR A 199 -6.03 -12.29 0.31
N GLY A 200 -5.82 -11.73 1.51
CA GLY A 200 -5.74 -12.48 2.75
C GLY A 200 -7.06 -13.18 3.10
N GLY A 201 -6.97 -14.30 3.82
CA GLY A 201 -8.14 -15.12 4.16
C GLY A 201 -9.04 -14.45 5.19
N LYS A 202 -10.35 -14.71 5.13
CA LYS A 202 -11.28 -14.24 6.17
C LYS A 202 -11.09 -15.03 7.47
N GLY A 203 -11.20 -14.37 8.62
CA GLY A 203 -11.23 -15.02 9.93
C GLY A 203 -12.48 -15.87 10.13
N GLY A 204 -12.33 -17.00 10.81
CA GLY A 204 -13.40 -17.92 11.15
C GLY A 204 -14.36 -17.36 12.19
N ASN A 205 -15.63 -17.78 12.10
CA ASN A 205 -16.66 -17.39 13.06
C ASN A 205 -16.51 -18.18 14.37
N GLY A 206 -16.89 -17.57 15.49
CA GLY A 206 -17.04 -18.28 16.77
C GLY A 206 -18.25 -19.23 16.75
N GLY A 207 -18.14 -20.35 17.46
CA GLY A 207 -19.22 -21.33 17.61
C GLY A 207 -20.32 -20.84 18.56
N ARG A 208 -21.52 -21.41 18.46
CA ARG A 208 -22.63 -21.10 19.38
C ARG A 208 -22.38 -21.74 20.75
N GLY A 209 -22.70 -21.03 21.83
CA GLY A 209 -22.78 -21.62 23.18
C GLY A 209 -24.05 -22.47 23.35
N GLY A 210 -23.93 -23.57 24.08
CA GLY A 210 -25.05 -24.48 24.36
C GLY A 210 -26.03 -23.89 25.37
N ASP A 211 -27.30 -24.29 25.26
CA ASP A 211 -28.37 -23.82 26.12
C ASP A 211 -28.30 -24.46 27.52
N ALA A 212 -28.80 -23.77 28.54
CA ALA A 212 -28.90 -24.32 29.90
C ALA A 212 -30.00 -25.40 30.00
N GLY A 213 -29.79 -26.38 30.88
CA GLY A 213 -30.82 -27.36 31.24
C GLY A 213 -32.00 -26.75 32.00
N GLN A 214 -33.11 -27.50 32.10
CA GLN A 214 -34.29 -27.09 32.88
C GLN A 214 -34.11 -27.31 34.39
N TYR A 215 -34.81 -26.48 35.18
CA TYR A 215 -34.89 -26.48 36.66
C TYR A 215 -33.57 -26.10 37.38
N GLY A 216 -33.56 -24.92 38.02
CA GLY A 216 -32.41 -24.35 38.75
C GLY A 216 -31.86 -23.05 38.12
N PRO A 217 -31.06 -22.24 38.86
CA PRO A 217 -30.45 -21.01 38.34
C PRO A 217 -29.21 -21.34 37.48
N LEU A 218 -29.48 -21.80 36.26
CA LEU A 218 -28.46 -22.31 35.33
C LEU A 218 -28.24 -21.32 34.20
N THR A 219 -26.98 -21.18 33.79
CA THR A 219 -26.57 -20.31 32.70
C THR A 219 -26.25 -21.11 31.45
N GLY A 220 -26.63 -20.58 30.28
CA GLY A 220 -26.17 -21.08 28.99
C GLY A 220 -24.68 -20.79 28.82
N GLY A 221 -24.05 -21.55 27.94
CA GLY A 221 -22.65 -21.35 27.58
C GLY A 221 -22.42 -20.05 26.83
N THR A 222 -21.20 -19.52 26.90
CA THR A 222 -20.86 -18.30 26.16
C THR A 222 -20.73 -18.60 24.68
N GLY A 223 -21.04 -17.64 23.81
CA GLY A 223 -20.64 -17.75 22.40
C GLY A 223 -19.12 -17.78 22.24
N GLY A 224 -18.63 -18.41 21.18
CA GLY A 224 -17.21 -18.47 20.85
C GLY A 224 -16.67 -17.14 20.31
N ASN A 225 -15.37 -16.92 20.46
CA ASN A 225 -14.72 -15.73 19.92
C ASN A 225 -14.53 -15.84 18.40
N ALA A 226 -14.58 -14.70 17.72
CA ALA A 226 -14.22 -14.62 16.31
C ALA A 226 -12.69 -14.55 16.15
N ALA A 227 -12.22 -14.95 14.97
CA ALA A 227 -10.80 -14.93 14.64
C ALA A 227 -10.45 -13.79 13.67
N SER A 228 -9.16 -13.49 13.59
CA SER A 228 -8.66 -12.38 12.77
C SER A 228 -8.58 -12.77 11.30
N GLY A 229 -8.68 -11.75 10.44
CA GLY A 229 -8.35 -11.88 9.02
C GLY A 229 -6.86 -12.15 8.82
N GLY A 230 -6.55 -12.77 7.68
CA GLY A 230 -5.19 -13.09 7.28
C GLY A 230 -4.53 -11.99 6.48
N ILE A 231 -3.21 -12.01 6.41
CA ILE A 231 -2.41 -10.98 5.72
C ILE A 231 -2.46 -11.21 4.20
N GLY A 232 -2.48 -10.15 3.39
CA GLY A 232 -2.32 -10.28 1.94
C GLY A 232 -0.93 -10.82 1.58
N ILE A 233 0.12 -10.02 1.82
CA ILE A 233 1.51 -10.42 1.59
C ILE A 233 2.34 -10.26 2.86
N LYS A 234 3.17 -11.26 3.16
CA LYS A 234 4.26 -11.16 4.13
C LYS A 234 5.59 -11.36 3.41
N GLY A 235 6.23 -10.25 3.04
CA GLY A 235 7.47 -10.17 2.28
C GLY A 235 7.63 -8.81 1.61
N ASN A 236 8.79 -8.58 0.99
CA ASN A 236 9.04 -7.34 0.26
C ASN A 236 8.37 -7.38 -1.11
N VAL A 237 7.94 -6.21 -1.59
CA VAL A 237 7.26 -6.06 -2.88
C VAL A 237 8.02 -5.07 -3.74
N VAL A 238 8.33 -5.47 -4.97
CA VAL A 238 8.95 -4.61 -5.98
C VAL A 238 8.02 -4.57 -7.19
N VAL A 239 7.57 -3.38 -7.58
CA VAL A 239 6.68 -3.19 -8.74
C VAL A 239 7.34 -2.22 -9.70
N LYS A 240 7.41 -2.62 -10.97
CA LYS A 240 8.07 -1.85 -12.04
C LYS A 240 7.17 -1.75 -13.26
N SER A 241 7.52 -0.85 -14.18
CA SER A 241 6.81 -0.68 -15.46
C SER A 241 5.33 -0.30 -15.26
N HIS A 242 4.39 -0.74 -16.12
CA HIS A 242 2.97 -0.35 -16.08
C HIS A 242 2.10 -1.37 -15.31
N ALA A 243 2.66 -2.05 -14.30
CA ALA A 243 1.96 -3.11 -13.59
C ALA A 243 0.87 -2.56 -12.67
N ASN A 244 -0.26 -3.29 -12.61
CA ASN A 244 -1.39 -3.00 -11.73
C ASN A 244 -1.47 -4.08 -10.63
N LEU A 245 -1.19 -3.69 -9.39
CA LEU A 245 -1.19 -4.60 -8.23
C LEU A 245 -2.20 -4.14 -7.18
N THR A 246 -3.09 -5.04 -6.77
CA THR A 246 -3.98 -4.85 -5.63
C THR A 246 -3.70 -5.89 -4.56
N ILE A 247 -3.44 -5.45 -3.33
CA ILE A 247 -3.22 -6.29 -2.16
C ILE A 247 -4.29 -5.95 -1.11
N SER A 248 -4.98 -6.96 -0.60
CA SER A 248 -6.02 -6.79 0.41
C SER A 248 -5.78 -7.73 1.58
N GLY A 249 -5.88 -7.20 2.80
CA GLY A 249 -5.98 -8.00 4.00
C GLY A 249 -7.35 -8.66 4.13
N GLY A 250 -7.41 -9.79 4.83
CA GLY A 250 -8.66 -10.51 5.06
C GLY A 250 -9.56 -9.82 6.08
N GLU A 251 -10.86 -10.03 5.99
CA GLU A 251 -11.79 -9.54 7.02
C GLU A 251 -11.71 -10.38 8.30
N SER A 252 -12.06 -9.79 9.44
CA SER A 252 -12.32 -10.54 10.67
C SER A 252 -13.54 -11.47 10.55
N GLY A 253 -13.59 -12.49 11.41
CA GLY A 253 -14.78 -13.32 11.59
C GLY A 253 -15.84 -12.67 12.48
N SER A 254 -16.98 -13.35 12.63
CA SER A 254 -18.06 -12.95 13.56
C SER A 254 -18.07 -13.79 14.83
N PRO A 255 -18.32 -13.20 16.02
CA PRO A 255 -18.43 -13.95 17.26
C PRO A 255 -19.68 -14.82 17.27
N GLY A 256 -19.62 -15.91 18.04
CA GLY A 256 -20.74 -16.82 18.23
C GLY A 256 -21.80 -16.29 19.19
N TRP A 257 -23.02 -16.80 19.06
CA TRP A 257 -24.12 -16.48 19.96
C TRP A 257 -24.05 -17.33 21.23
N GLY A 258 -24.44 -16.73 22.37
CA GLY A 258 -24.59 -17.44 23.63
C GLY A 258 -25.78 -18.39 23.66
N GLY A 259 -25.70 -19.39 24.52
CA GLY A 259 -26.85 -20.21 24.86
C GLY A 259 -27.83 -19.47 25.77
N SER A 260 -29.08 -19.91 25.73
CA SER A 260 -30.17 -19.38 26.56
C SER A 260 -30.08 -19.86 28.01
N ASN A 261 -30.42 -19.01 28.97
CA ASN A 261 -30.51 -19.38 30.39
C ASN A 261 -31.87 -20.03 30.68
N SER A 262 -31.97 -20.72 31.82
CA SER A 262 -33.21 -21.40 32.21
C SER A 262 -34.36 -20.41 32.50
N TYR A 263 -35.57 -20.74 32.01
CA TYR A 263 -36.77 -19.88 31.98
C TYR A 263 -37.24 -19.29 33.32
N TYR A 264 -36.80 -19.81 34.47
CA TYR A 264 -37.36 -19.45 35.78
C TYR A 264 -36.81 -18.15 36.39
N TYR A 265 -35.74 -17.55 35.84
CA TYR A 265 -35.09 -16.36 36.42
C TYR A 265 -34.59 -15.33 35.39
N GLY A 266 -35.32 -15.12 34.29
CA GLY A 266 -35.14 -13.95 33.39
C GLY A 266 -33.69 -13.68 32.92
N GLY A 267 -32.87 -14.73 32.80
CA GLY A 267 -31.44 -14.60 32.56
C GLY A 267 -31.11 -14.38 31.08
N MET A 268 -30.27 -13.40 30.79
CA MET A 268 -29.80 -13.07 29.44
C MET A 268 -28.79 -14.09 28.91
N ALA A 269 -28.87 -14.43 27.62
CA ALA A 269 -27.88 -15.27 26.94
C ALA A 269 -26.49 -14.58 26.88
N ASN A 270 -25.43 -15.30 27.25
CA ASN A 270 -24.06 -14.78 27.29
C ASN A 270 -23.39 -14.84 25.90
N ARG A 271 -23.29 -13.72 25.19
CA ARG A 271 -22.61 -13.68 23.87
C ARG A 271 -21.10 -13.87 23.99
N GLY A 272 -20.46 -14.34 22.92
CA GLY A 272 -19.00 -14.26 22.77
C GLY A 272 -18.54 -12.80 22.85
N TYR A 273 -17.41 -12.59 23.53
CA TYR A 273 -16.98 -11.25 23.94
C TYR A 273 -15.94 -10.63 23.00
N ASN A 274 -15.12 -11.46 22.34
CA ASN A 274 -14.03 -10.98 21.50
C ASN A 274 -14.27 -11.28 20.02
N CYS A 275 -14.02 -10.27 19.20
CA CYS A 275 -13.94 -10.38 17.75
C CYS A 275 -12.49 -10.23 17.32
N GLY A 276 -12.13 -10.91 16.23
CA GLY A 276 -10.83 -10.74 15.62
C GLY A 276 -10.67 -9.38 14.95
N GLU A 277 -9.44 -9.04 14.63
CA GLU A 277 -9.11 -7.85 13.86
C GLU A 277 -9.12 -8.19 12.37
N GLY A 278 -9.18 -7.17 11.51
CA GLY A 278 -8.85 -7.35 10.10
C GLY A 278 -7.43 -7.92 9.92
N GLY A 279 -7.14 -8.40 8.72
CA GLY A 279 -5.79 -8.75 8.29
C GLY A 279 -5.07 -7.55 7.71
N LEU A 280 -3.75 -7.47 7.91
CA LEU A 280 -2.91 -6.46 7.27
C LEU A 280 -2.89 -6.68 5.74
N GLY A 281 -2.88 -5.61 4.94
CA GLY A 281 -2.68 -5.74 3.48
C GLY A 281 -1.31 -6.35 3.17
N GLN A 282 -0.25 -5.66 3.57
CA GLN A 282 1.14 -6.08 3.36
C GLN A 282 1.99 -5.86 4.61
N LYS A 283 2.85 -6.84 4.91
CA LYS A 283 3.96 -6.72 5.87
C LYS A 283 5.29 -6.91 5.14
N GLY A 284 6.10 -5.86 5.08
CA GLY A 284 7.38 -5.81 4.38
C GLY A 284 7.51 -4.55 3.54
N ASN A 285 8.73 -4.22 3.10
CA ASN A 285 9.00 -2.98 2.37
C ASN A 285 8.42 -3.04 0.95
N ILE A 286 8.09 -1.87 0.39
CA ILE A 286 7.62 -1.74 -0.98
C ILE A 286 8.45 -0.72 -1.78
N PHE A 287 8.82 -1.12 -2.98
CA PHE A 287 9.57 -0.29 -3.93
C PHE A 287 8.78 -0.21 -5.24
N ILE A 288 8.46 1.01 -5.67
CA ILE A 288 7.61 1.24 -6.85
C ILE A 288 8.34 2.15 -7.82
N TYR A 289 8.43 1.72 -9.08
CA TYR A 289 9.17 2.42 -10.12
C TYR A 289 8.31 2.71 -11.35
N ASP A 290 8.84 3.55 -12.24
CA ASP A 290 8.28 3.88 -13.54
C ASP A 290 6.84 4.41 -13.44
N SER A 291 5.85 3.72 -14.00
CA SER A 291 4.45 4.15 -14.05
C SER A 291 3.52 3.11 -13.41
N ALA A 292 4.03 2.37 -12.43
CA ALA A 292 3.30 1.28 -11.80
C ALA A 292 2.19 1.83 -10.89
N VAL A 293 1.07 1.10 -10.80
CA VAL A 293 -0.08 1.46 -9.98
C VAL A 293 -0.34 0.37 -8.96
N VAL A 294 -0.24 0.72 -7.68
CA VAL A 294 -0.40 -0.20 -6.56
C VAL A 294 -1.51 0.28 -5.64
N THR A 295 -2.38 -0.63 -5.23
CA THR A 295 -3.40 -0.41 -4.19
C THR A 295 -3.22 -1.42 -3.07
N ILE A 296 -3.14 -0.96 -1.83
CA ILE A 296 -3.03 -1.81 -0.63
C ILE A 296 -4.18 -1.46 0.33
N LEU A 297 -4.95 -2.47 0.71
CA LEU A 297 -6.12 -2.33 1.56
C LEU A 297 -5.96 -3.17 2.84
N GLY A 298 -6.17 -2.54 4.00
CA GLY A 298 -6.31 -3.24 5.27
C GLY A 298 -7.67 -3.94 5.38
N GLY A 299 -7.69 -5.08 6.05
CA GLY A 299 -8.91 -5.85 6.30
C GLY A 299 -9.84 -5.15 7.29
N ASN A 300 -11.15 -5.30 7.07
CA ASN A 300 -12.16 -4.67 7.93
C ASN A 300 -12.48 -5.50 9.19
N GLY A 301 -12.87 -4.78 10.24
CA GLY A 301 -13.55 -5.35 11.41
C GLY A 301 -15.04 -5.60 11.09
N TYR A 302 -15.58 -6.75 11.50
CA TYR A 302 -16.95 -7.16 11.12
C TYR A 302 -17.96 -7.12 12.28
N TYR A 303 -17.52 -7.01 13.53
CA TYR A 303 -18.39 -6.89 14.72
C TYR A 303 -17.99 -5.72 15.64
N ASN A 304 -18.90 -5.23 16.49
CA ASN A 304 -18.84 -3.94 17.23
C ASN A 304 -17.51 -3.56 17.92
N HIS A 305 -16.59 -4.49 18.19
CA HIS A 305 -15.29 -4.24 18.83
C HIS A 305 -14.09 -4.59 17.94
N ALA A 306 -14.35 -5.03 16.70
CA ALA A 306 -13.34 -5.50 15.77
C ALA A 306 -12.64 -4.29 15.19
N SER A 307 -11.33 -4.22 15.41
CA SER A 307 -10.51 -3.19 14.78
C SER A 307 -10.32 -3.53 13.30
N GLY A 308 -10.32 -2.51 12.47
CA GLY A 308 -9.73 -2.63 11.14
C GLY A 308 -8.21 -2.75 11.24
N ALA A 309 -7.59 -3.41 10.28
CA ALA A 309 -6.14 -3.59 10.24
C ALA A 309 -5.44 -2.58 9.35
N GLY A 310 -4.13 -2.47 9.51
CA GLY A 310 -3.31 -1.60 8.67
C GLY A 310 -3.35 -2.01 7.20
N ALA A 311 -3.03 -1.09 6.29
CA ALA A 311 -2.79 -1.43 4.89
C ALA A 311 -1.36 -1.96 4.69
N LEU A 312 -0.35 -1.18 5.08
CA LEU A 312 1.06 -1.51 4.89
C LEU A 312 1.88 -1.30 6.16
N GLU A 313 2.55 -2.36 6.63
CA GLU A 313 3.59 -2.29 7.67
C GLU A 313 4.96 -2.54 7.01
N GLY A 314 5.71 -1.48 6.74
CA GLY A 314 6.98 -1.50 6.02
C GLY A 314 7.31 -0.15 5.39
N ASN A 315 8.57 0.02 4.99
CA ASN A 315 9.02 1.26 4.35
C ASN A 315 8.54 1.34 2.89
N VAL A 316 8.28 2.56 2.44
CA VAL A 316 7.82 2.88 1.09
C VAL A 316 8.89 3.70 0.37
N GLU A 317 9.28 3.25 -0.81
CA GLU A 317 10.15 4.01 -1.70
C GLU A 317 9.55 4.07 -3.11
N MET A 318 9.33 5.29 -3.63
CA MET A 318 8.63 5.51 -4.89
C MET A 318 9.40 6.39 -5.86
N TYR A 319 9.42 5.99 -7.13
CA TYR A 319 10.13 6.63 -8.23
C TYR A 319 9.23 6.82 -9.46
N GLY A 320 9.65 7.70 -10.39
CA GLY A 320 8.93 7.92 -11.64
C GLY A 320 7.52 8.50 -11.48
N PHE A 321 6.61 8.12 -12.37
CA PHE A 321 5.17 8.43 -12.37
C PHE A 321 4.34 7.36 -11.62
N SER A 322 4.94 6.68 -10.65
CA SER A 322 4.28 5.60 -9.93
C SER A 322 3.15 6.12 -9.02
N THR A 323 2.13 5.28 -8.80
CA THR A 323 1.02 5.58 -7.91
C THR A 323 0.87 4.50 -6.86
N LEU A 324 0.76 4.90 -5.59
CA LEU A 324 0.43 4.04 -4.46
C LEU A 324 -0.80 4.58 -3.75
N THR A 325 -1.83 3.76 -3.62
CA THR A 325 -2.98 4.02 -2.74
C THR A 325 -2.97 3.03 -1.58
N CYS A 326 -2.82 3.52 -0.36
CA CYS A 326 -2.96 2.73 0.86
C CYS A 326 -4.21 3.15 1.61
N LYS A 327 -5.04 2.18 2.01
CA LYS A 327 -6.20 2.44 2.87
C LYS A 327 -6.26 1.47 4.04
N GLY A 328 -6.23 2.00 5.26
CA GLY A 328 -6.46 1.20 6.46
C GLY A 328 -7.88 0.63 6.50
N GLY A 329 -8.02 -0.55 7.08
CA GLY A 329 -9.32 -1.19 7.28
C GLY A 329 -10.18 -0.41 8.27
N SER A 330 -11.48 -0.37 8.03
CA SER A 330 -12.43 0.28 8.93
C SER A 330 -12.96 -0.69 9.97
N ALA A 331 -13.25 -0.17 11.15
CA ALA A 331 -14.06 -0.86 12.15
C ALA A 331 -15.56 -0.70 11.82
N PRO A 332 -16.41 -1.64 12.27
CA PRO A 332 -17.81 -1.69 11.85
C PRO A 332 -18.67 -0.63 12.55
N THR A 333 -19.74 -0.23 11.87
CA THR A 333 -20.63 0.86 12.30
C THR A 333 -21.91 0.38 13.00
N SER A 334 -22.12 -0.94 13.11
CA SER A 334 -23.41 -1.48 13.58
C SER A 334 -23.61 -1.34 15.08
N SER A 335 -24.82 -0.89 15.46
CA SER A 335 -25.27 -0.76 16.84
C SER A 335 -26.45 -1.70 17.07
N ASN A 336 -26.18 -2.94 17.49
CA ASN A 336 -27.22 -3.72 18.15
C ASN A 336 -27.26 -3.32 19.62
N SER A 337 -28.37 -2.71 20.04
CA SER A 337 -28.68 -2.49 21.45
C SER A 337 -28.78 -3.85 22.13
N VAL A 338 -27.72 -4.25 22.81
CA VAL A 338 -27.84 -5.30 23.80
C VAL A 338 -28.38 -4.62 25.06
N GLU A 339 -29.33 -5.23 25.75
CA GLU A 339 -29.72 -4.84 27.11
C GLU A 339 -28.54 -5.07 28.08
N ARG A 340 -27.46 -4.33 27.89
CA ARG A 340 -26.28 -4.34 28.74
C ARG A 340 -26.40 -3.20 29.75
N ARG A 341 -25.86 -3.46 30.95
CA ARG A 341 -25.70 -2.43 31.98
C ARG A 341 -24.61 -1.42 31.64
N ASN A 342 -23.70 -1.68 30.70
CA ASN A 342 -22.73 -0.72 30.18
C ASN A 342 -22.38 -1.07 28.72
N GLY A 343 -22.23 -0.05 27.88
CA GLY A 343 -21.84 -0.21 26.47
C GLY A 343 -20.35 -0.46 26.33
N THR A 344 -19.97 -1.20 25.30
CA THR A 344 -18.55 -1.49 24.99
C THR A 344 -18.05 -0.58 23.86
N ALA A 345 -16.77 -0.22 23.87
CA ALA A 345 -16.17 0.71 22.92
C ALA A 345 -16.14 0.13 21.50
N GLY A 346 -16.27 1.01 20.49
CA GLY A 346 -16.08 0.66 19.09
C GLY A 346 -14.64 0.22 18.79
N GLY A 347 -14.47 -0.67 17.82
CA GLY A 347 -13.14 -1.06 17.31
C GLY A 347 -12.40 0.13 16.70
N LYS A 348 -11.06 0.10 16.69
CA LYS A 348 -10.25 1.17 16.09
C LYS A 348 -10.14 0.99 14.57
N GLY A 349 -9.96 2.10 13.86
CA GLY A 349 -9.54 2.06 12.46
C GLY A 349 -8.08 1.68 12.31
N GLY A 350 -7.72 1.00 11.21
CA GLY A 350 -6.34 0.64 10.90
C GLY A 350 -5.55 1.79 10.27
N PHE A 351 -4.23 1.78 10.39
CA PHE A 351 -3.37 2.77 9.72
C PHE A 351 -3.29 2.53 8.19
N ALA A 352 -2.98 3.54 7.39
CA ALA A 352 -2.66 3.29 5.98
C ALA A 352 -1.24 2.75 5.83
N ILE A 353 -0.24 3.47 6.35
CA ILE A 353 1.17 3.09 6.32
C ILE A 353 1.79 3.20 7.71
N TYR A 354 2.47 2.13 8.13
CA TYR A 354 3.35 2.12 9.29
C TYR A 354 4.78 1.80 8.81
N GLY A 355 5.59 2.84 8.67
CA GLY A 355 6.93 2.77 8.10
C GLY A 355 7.36 4.10 7.49
N ASP A 356 8.66 4.23 7.21
CA ASP A 356 9.21 5.44 6.61
C ASP A 356 8.81 5.53 5.14
N VAL A 357 8.55 6.75 4.66
CA VAL A 357 8.08 7.05 3.32
C VAL A 357 9.07 7.99 2.63
N THR A 358 9.63 7.53 1.52
CA THR A 358 10.53 8.32 0.68
C THR A 358 9.98 8.41 -0.75
N LEU A 359 9.71 9.64 -1.19
CA LEU A 359 9.09 9.92 -2.49
C LEU A 359 10.05 10.68 -3.40
N TYR A 360 10.25 10.16 -4.60
CA TYR A 360 11.07 10.77 -5.66
C TYR A 360 10.21 11.14 -6.88
N ASP A 361 10.79 11.95 -7.76
CA ASP A 361 10.28 12.26 -9.10
C ASP A 361 8.82 12.77 -9.10
N LEU A 362 7.92 12.10 -9.83
CA LEU A 362 6.49 12.43 -9.99
C LEU A 362 5.56 11.42 -9.32
N SER A 363 6.06 10.76 -8.27
CA SER A 363 5.29 9.73 -7.58
C SER A 363 4.05 10.32 -6.91
N THR A 364 2.97 9.53 -6.91
CA THR A 364 1.69 9.87 -6.27
C THR A 364 1.40 8.89 -5.14
N LEU A 365 1.36 9.38 -3.91
CA LEU A 365 0.97 8.63 -2.73
C LEU A 365 -0.36 9.15 -2.15
N ILE A 366 -1.33 8.27 -2.05
CA ILE A 366 -2.60 8.50 -1.36
C ILE A 366 -2.67 7.54 -0.17
N ALA A 367 -2.55 8.07 1.05
CA ALA A 367 -2.61 7.31 2.29
C ALA A 367 -3.88 7.70 3.06
N ILE A 368 -4.75 6.74 3.35
CA ILE A 368 -6.04 6.97 4.02
C ILE A 368 -6.15 6.06 5.25
N GLY A 369 -6.26 6.65 6.44
CA GLY A 369 -6.53 5.90 7.66
C GLY A 369 -7.92 5.26 7.64
N GLY A 370 -8.07 4.11 8.31
CA GLY A 370 -9.35 3.42 8.46
C GLY A 370 -10.25 4.13 9.47
N ASP A 371 -11.56 4.01 9.30
CA ASP A 371 -12.53 4.66 10.20
C ASP A 371 -12.72 3.86 11.49
N GLY A 372 -12.89 4.59 12.60
CA GLY A 372 -13.24 4.03 13.89
C GLY A 372 -14.69 3.58 13.96
N GLY A 373 -14.93 2.50 14.70
CA GLY A 373 -16.25 1.87 14.83
C GLY A 373 -17.17 2.62 15.78
N LYS A 374 -18.48 2.45 15.61
CA LYS A 374 -19.45 3.05 16.53
C LYS A 374 -19.46 2.30 17.87
N GLY A 375 -19.52 3.05 18.98
CA GLY A 375 -19.72 2.46 20.31
C GLY A 375 -21.12 1.84 20.47
N GLU A 376 -21.24 0.85 21.38
CA GLU A 376 -22.52 0.20 21.61
C GLU A 376 -23.54 1.10 22.32
N SER A 377 -24.78 1.06 21.82
CA SER A 377 -25.92 1.72 22.46
C SER A 377 -26.45 0.91 23.65
N VAL A 378 -26.94 1.59 24.68
CA VAL A 378 -27.54 0.99 25.89
C VAL A 378 -29.03 1.31 26.00
N SER A 379 -29.79 0.45 26.68
CA SER A 379 -31.25 0.54 26.77
C SER A 379 -31.78 1.52 27.83
N SER A 380 -30.94 1.99 28.76
CA SER A 380 -31.36 2.87 29.87
C SER A 380 -30.51 4.13 29.97
N SER A 381 -31.12 5.23 30.41
CA SER A 381 -30.45 6.50 30.72
C SER A 381 -29.50 6.42 31.92
N SER A 382 -29.61 5.38 32.74
CA SER A 382 -28.77 5.14 33.92
C SER A 382 -27.45 4.42 33.64
N TYR A 383 -27.22 3.98 32.39
CA TYR A 383 -26.05 3.20 32.00
C TYR A 383 -25.13 4.00 31.08
N THR A 384 -23.82 3.74 31.10
CA THR A 384 -22.88 4.48 30.26
C THR A 384 -22.83 3.84 28.86
N PRO A 385 -23.04 4.61 27.76
CA PRO A 385 -22.89 4.09 26.41
C PRO A 385 -21.42 3.83 26.07
N GLY A 386 -21.19 2.98 25.06
CA GLY A 386 -19.84 2.71 24.58
C GLY A 386 -19.20 3.92 23.90
N ASN A 387 -17.88 4.08 24.07
CA ASN A 387 -17.11 5.09 23.32
C ASN A 387 -17.04 4.73 21.83
N GLY A 388 -16.98 5.73 20.97
CA GLY A 388 -16.56 5.50 19.59
C GLY A 388 -15.10 5.05 19.53
N GLY A 389 -14.79 4.18 18.57
CA GLY A 389 -13.40 3.81 18.29
C GLY A 389 -12.65 4.95 17.63
N ASP A 390 -11.36 5.09 17.94
CA ASP A 390 -10.53 6.10 17.29
C ASP A 390 -10.25 5.69 15.82
N GLY A 391 -10.15 6.67 14.93
CA GLY A 391 -9.73 6.47 13.55
C GLY A 391 -8.24 6.15 13.44
N GLY A 392 -7.84 5.51 12.33
CA GLY A 392 -6.46 5.16 12.06
C GLY A 392 -5.66 6.33 11.50
N ASP A 393 -4.35 6.31 11.75
CA ASP A 393 -3.41 7.27 11.16
C ASP A 393 -3.24 6.99 9.66
N ALA A 394 -3.08 8.04 8.84
CA ALA A 394 -2.76 7.84 7.43
C ALA A 394 -1.32 7.32 7.28
N ILE A 395 -0.34 8.03 7.85
CA ILE A 395 1.06 7.62 7.86
C ILE A 395 1.60 7.70 9.28
N PHE A 396 2.24 6.63 9.73
CA PHE A 396 3.04 6.59 10.94
C PHE A 396 4.48 6.20 10.56
N GLY A 397 5.38 7.19 10.52
CA GLY A 397 6.76 7.07 10.05
C GLY A 397 7.30 8.39 9.54
N ASN A 398 8.61 8.46 9.27
CA ASN A 398 9.23 9.67 8.75
C ASN A 398 8.90 9.86 7.26
N VAL A 399 8.81 11.10 6.80
CA VAL A 399 8.49 11.45 5.41
C VAL A 399 9.60 12.29 4.81
N GLU A 400 10.17 11.82 3.71
CA GLU A 400 11.18 12.54 2.93
C GLU A 400 10.78 12.66 1.46
N ILE A 401 10.87 13.87 0.92
CA ILE A 401 10.44 14.18 -0.45
C ILE A 401 11.58 14.82 -1.22
N TYR A 402 11.94 14.19 -2.35
CA TYR A 402 13.08 14.53 -3.20
C TYR A 402 12.69 14.80 -4.67
N GLY A 403 11.43 15.17 -4.94
CA GLY A 403 10.92 15.45 -6.28
C GLY A 403 9.60 16.22 -6.27
N VAL A 404 9.00 16.40 -7.45
CA VAL A 404 7.68 17.04 -7.60
C VAL A 404 6.57 15.99 -7.42
N VAL A 405 6.33 15.62 -6.17
CA VAL A 405 5.44 14.51 -5.83
C VAL A 405 4.00 14.98 -5.57
N ARG A 406 3.08 14.03 -5.51
CA ARG A 406 1.72 14.25 -5.00
C ARG A 406 1.51 13.38 -3.77
N LEU A 407 1.39 14.00 -2.59
CA LEU A 407 1.10 13.33 -1.33
C LEU A 407 -0.25 13.81 -0.78
N SER A 408 -1.17 12.87 -0.57
CA SER A 408 -2.40 13.08 0.18
C SER A 408 -2.44 12.11 1.36
N ALA A 409 -2.38 12.63 2.58
CA ALA A 409 -2.45 11.85 3.81
C ALA A 409 -3.71 12.23 4.59
N ILE A 410 -4.71 11.37 4.58
CA ILE A 410 -6.05 11.62 5.11
C ILE A 410 -6.29 10.72 6.33
N PRO A 411 -6.43 11.27 7.54
CA PRO A 411 -6.69 10.45 8.72
C PRO A 411 -8.07 9.79 8.66
N GLY A 412 -8.18 8.61 9.26
CA GLY A 412 -9.47 7.94 9.43
C GLY A 412 -10.37 8.71 10.40
N ALA A 413 -11.68 8.69 10.15
CA ALA A 413 -12.62 9.37 11.01
C ALA A 413 -12.79 8.64 12.35
N GLY A 414 -12.97 9.39 13.43
CA GLY A 414 -13.36 8.83 14.71
C GLY A 414 -14.81 8.31 14.69
N GLY A 415 -15.03 7.14 15.28
CA GLY A 415 -16.35 6.54 15.41
C GLY A 415 -17.26 7.34 16.34
N LYS A 416 -18.57 7.24 16.15
CA LYS A 416 -19.54 7.87 17.06
C LYS A 416 -19.72 7.07 18.34
N LYS A 417 -20.02 7.75 19.45
CA LYS A 417 -20.45 7.05 20.67
C LYS A 417 -21.78 6.33 20.48
N GLY A 418 -22.04 5.36 21.35
CA GLY A 418 -23.34 4.69 21.42
C GLY A 418 -24.48 5.62 21.86
N ASN A 419 -25.72 5.23 21.54
CA ASN A 419 -26.91 5.97 21.97
C ASN A 419 -27.38 5.51 23.37
N GLY A 420 -28.08 6.40 24.09
CA GLY A 420 -28.62 6.13 25.43
C GLY A 420 -27.66 6.52 26.56
N GLY A 421 -28.16 6.59 27.80
CA GLY A 421 -27.29 6.82 28.96
C GLY A 421 -26.78 8.24 29.20
N THR A 422 -25.98 8.43 30.24
CA THR A 422 -25.07 9.57 30.40
C THR A 422 -23.61 9.11 30.31
N GLY A 423 -22.74 9.91 29.68
CA GLY A 423 -21.33 9.57 29.41
C GLY A 423 -21.05 9.15 27.97
N GLY A 424 -19.90 8.50 27.77
CA GLY A 424 -19.35 8.11 26.46
C GLY A 424 -18.79 9.29 25.65
N ARG A 425 -17.73 9.03 24.88
CA ARG A 425 -17.11 10.01 23.96
C ARG A 425 -17.12 9.49 22.52
N ASP A 426 -17.19 10.41 21.57
CA ASP A 426 -16.83 10.12 20.19
C ASP A 426 -15.34 9.75 20.14
N GLY A 427 -14.98 8.87 19.21
CA GLY A 427 -13.60 8.54 18.90
C GLY A 427 -12.89 9.75 18.30
N TYR A 428 -11.59 9.83 18.51
CA TYR A 428 -10.78 10.85 17.83
C TYR A 428 -10.51 10.43 16.39
N ALA A 429 -10.38 11.39 15.48
CA ALA A 429 -9.78 11.13 14.19
C ALA A 429 -8.31 10.72 14.38
N GLY A 430 -7.78 9.95 13.44
CA GLY A 430 -6.34 9.69 13.39
C GLY A 430 -5.54 10.94 13.04
N PHE A 431 -4.23 10.76 12.89
CA PHE A 431 -3.32 11.80 12.39
C PHE A 431 -3.06 11.62 10.88
N SER A 432 -2.90 12.73 10.16
CA SER A 432 -2.51 12.71 8.75
C SER A 432 -1.12 12.09 8.59
N VAL A 433 -0.11 12.68 9.22
CA VAL A 433 1.25 12.12 9.30
C VAL A 433 1.79 12.25 10.72
N LYS A 434 2.17 11.12 11.31
CA LYS A 434 2.82 11.06 12.61
C LYS A 434 4.25 10.58 12.45
N CYS A 435 5.23 11.41 12.80
CA CYS A 435 6.64 11.17 12.52
C CYS A 435 7.52 11.33 13.77
N TYR A 436 8.71 10.75 13.72
CA TYR A 436 9.69 10.80 14.81
C TYR A 436 10.66 11.97 14.66
N THR A 437 10.92 12.38 13.42
CA THR A 437 11.76 13.51 13.06
C THR A 437 10.99 14.51 12.21
N GLU A 438 11.54 15.72 12.09
CA GLU A 438 10.96 16.75 11.22
C GLU A 438 10.96 16.26 9.76
N PRO A 439 9.81 16.29 9.05
CA PRO A 439 9.73 15.91 7.65
C PRO A 439 10.57 16.85 6.77
N ARG A 440 11.14 16.31 5.70
CA ARG A 440 11.87 17.08 4.69
C ARG A 440 11.02 17.24 3.44
N ILE A 441 10.67 18.48 3.09
CA ILE A 441 9.86 18.81 1.91
C ILE A 441 10.63 19.79 1.02
N ILE A 442 10.91 19.37 -0.22
CA ILE A 442 11.63 20.18 -1.21
C ILE A 442 10.66 20.77 -2.26
N SER A 443 9.70 19.97 -2.73
CA SER A 443 8.71 20.35 -3.75
C SER A 443 7.50 19.40 -3.71
N GLY A 444 6.42 19.75 -4.43
CA GLY A 444 5.26 18.88 -4.66
C GLY A 444 3.93 19.43 -4.14
N TYR A 445 2.85 18.73 -4.50
CA TYR A 445 1.52 18.88 -3.91
C TYR A 445 1.47 18.03 -2.63
N ILE A 446 1.31 18.67 -1.47
CA ILE A 446 1.33 17.99 -0.16
C ILE A 446 0.08 18.35 0.65
N ASN A 447 -0.97 17.54 0.52
CA ASN A 447 -2.16 17.62 1.36
C ASN A 447 -2.02 16.71 2.58
N ALA A 448 -1.25 17.18 3.56
CA ALA A 448 -1.01 16.49 4.84
C ALA A 448 -0.80 17.52 5.95
N ASP A 449 -1.02 17.11 7.20
CA ASP A 449 -0.61 17.84 8.42
C ASP A 449 0.34 16.94 9.21
N PHE A 450 1.33 17.52 9.90
CA PHE A 450 2.42 16.77 10.51
C PHE A 450 2.43 16.88 12.03
N TYR A 451 2.62 15.73 12.68
CA TYR A 451 2.60 15.60 14.13
C TYR A 451 3.79 14.76 14.61
N ASP A 452 4.31 15.07 15.81
CA ASP A 452 5.31 14.24 16.47
C ASP A 452 4.70 12.95 17.04
N SER A 453 5.54 12.08 17.61
CA SER A 453 5.12 10.81 18.19
C SER A 453 4.10 10.92 19.34
N ILE A 454 3.95 12.10 19.96
CA ILE A 454 2.96 12.35 21.03
C ILE A 454 1.72 13.09 20.52
N GLY A 455 1.64 13.43 19.23
CA GLY A 455 0.49 14.07 18.60
C GLY A 455 0.50 15.60 18.64
N LYS A 456 1.65 16.22 18.92
CA LYS A 456 1.82 17.67 18.83
C LYS A 456 2.17 18.05 17.40
N ALA A 457 1.52 19.10 16.88
CA ALA A 457 1.84 19.63 15.56
C ALA A 457 3.34 20.02 15.46
N ILE A 458 3.98 19.57 14.40
CA ILE A 458 5.37 19.89 14.06
C ILE A 458 5.47 20.44 12.65
N ARG A 459 6.59 21.08 12.36
CA ARG A 459 6.80 21.80 11.11
C ARG A 459 7.77 21.02 10.24
N PRO A 460 7.43 20.79 8.97
CA PRO A 460 8.43 20.34 8.01
C PRO A 460 9.52 21.38 7.81
N THR A 461 10.65 20.92 7.28
CA THR A 461 11.76 21.78 6.89
C THR A 461 12.05 21.65 5.40
N ASN A 462 12.49 22.75 4.79
CA ASN A 462 13.18 22.74 3.52
C ASN A 462 14.67 23.08 3.80
N GLY A 463 15.48 22.04 3.98
CA GLY A 463 16.85 22.21 4.46
C GLY A 463 16.89 22.64 5.94
N LYS A 464 17.29 23.88 6.23
CA LYS A 464 17.35 24.42 7.61
C LYS A 464 16.19 25.37 7.96
N GLN A 465 15.32 25.68 7.00
CA GLN A 465 14.24 26.65 7.21
C GLN A 465 12.91 25.95 7.44
N PRO A 466 12.11 26.38 8.43
CA PRO A 466 10.75 25.87 8.63
C PRO A 466 9.83 26.35 7.49
N VAL A 467 8.93 25.47 7.04
CA VAL A 467 7.96 25.76 5.98
C VAL A 467 6.51 25.63 6.48
N TYR A 468 5.59 26.34 5.84
CA TYR A 468 4.20 26.49 6.24
C TYR A 468 3.24 26.03 5.14
N LYS A 469 2.21 25.29 5.54
CA LYS A 469 1.16 24.82 4.63
C LYS A 469 0.33 25.99 4.13
N THR A 470 0.16 26.08 2.81
CA THR A 470 -0.69 27.08 2.15
C THR A 470 -1.48 26.43 1.02
N LYS A 471 -2.76 26.81 0.87
CA LYS A 471 -3.57 26.47 -0.30
C LYS A 471 -3.51 27.63 -1.29
N LEU A 472 -2.95 27.39 -2.47
CA LEU A 472 -3.03 28.32 -3.60
C LEU A 472 -4.16 27.87 -4.52
N GLN A 473 -5.20 28.68 -4.64
CA GLN A 473 -6.32 28.49 -5.55
C GLN A 473 -6.06 29.30 -6.82
N LEU A 474 -5.76 28.62 -7.92
CA LEU A 474 -5.24 29.24 -9.13
C LEU A 474 -6.26 29.22 -10.26
N THR A 475 -6.43 30.36 -10.92
CA THR A 475 -7.31 30.51 -12.08
C THR A 475 -6.63 31.21 -13.24
N ILE A 476 -7.08 30.93 -14.45
CA ILE A 476 -6.81 31.70 -15.66
C ILE A 476 -8.16 32.12 -16.23
N ASP A 477 -8.37 33.42 -16.43
CA ASP A 477 -9.64 33.96 -16.90
C ASP A 477 -10.85 33.51 -16.04
N ASN A 478 -10.66 33.42 -14.72
CA ASN A 478 -11.62 32.87 -13.74
C ASN A 478 -11.98 31.39 -13.90
N LEU A 479 -11.26 30.62 -14.72
CA LEU A 479 -11.39 29.17 -14.81
C LEU A 479 -10.30 28.48 -13.98
N PRO A 480 -10.61 27.38 -13.26
CA PRO A 480 -9.61 26.62 -12.52
C PRO A 480 -8.44 26.17 -13.38
N LEU A 481 -7.22 26.46 -12.93
CA LEU A 481 -6.01 25.93 -13.55
C LEU A 481 -5.83 24.47 -13.11
N ALA A 482 -6.60 23.55 -13.68
CA ALA A 482 -6.66 22.16 -13.21
C ALA A 482 -5.45 21.31 -13.63
N ASN A 483 -5.01 20.40 -12.75
CA ASN A 483 -4.02 19.34 -13.04
C ASN A 483 -2.71 19.82 -13.69
N SER A 484 -2.31 21.05 -13.41
CA SER A 484 -1.23 21.74 -14.12
C SER A 484 -0.02 21.94 -13.21
N MET A 485 1.17 21.88 -13.81
CA MET A 485 2.41 22.20 -13.10
C MET A 485 2.54 23.71 -12.93
N ILE A 486 2.95 24.11 -11.74
CA ILE A 486 3.23 25.50 -11.38
C ILE A 486 4.63 25.59 -10.77
N ILE A 487 5.25 26.75 -10.92
CA ILE A 487 6.53 27.09 -10.30
C ILE A 487 6.29 28.28 -9.39
N ILE A 488 6.83 28.22 -8.17
CA ILE A 488 6.70 29.27 -7.17
C ILE A 488 8.10 29.73 -6.82
N GLU A 489 8.38 31.01 -7.00
CA GLU A 489 9.69 31.60 -6.79
C GLU A 489 9.65 32.73 -5.77
N ASN A 490 10.76 32.88 -5.07
CA ASN A 490 11.05 33.97 -4.16
C ASN A 490 12.56 34.09 -4.04
N GLU A 491 13.08 35.29 -3.73
CA GLU A 491 14.50 35.53 -3.52
C GLU A 491 15.14 34.63 -2.43
N ASN A 492 14.33 34.06 -1.53
CA ASN A 492 14.78 33.28 -0.38
C ASN A 492 14.70 31.75 -0.57
N ILE A 493 14.16 31.26 -1.69
CA ILE A 493 14.03 29.81 -1.94
C ILE A 493 14.49 29.41 -3.33
N ASN A 494 14.89 28.14 -3.44
CA ASN A 494 14.92 27.49 -4.74
C ASN A 494 13.49 27.38 -5.30
N PRO A 495 13.30 27.46 -6.62
CA PRO A 495 11.99 27.35 -7.25
C PRO A 495 11.20 26.12 -6.77
N TYR A 496 10.08 26.37 -6.10
CA TYR A 496 9.20 25.33 -5.58
C TYR A 496 8.22 24.92 -6.67
N GLN A 497 8.23 23.65 -7.05
CA GLN A 497 7.31 23.12 -8.06
C GLN A 497 6.17 22.36 -7.42
N ALA A 498 4.96 22.51 -7.96
CA ALA A 498 3.78 21.78 -7.51
C ALA A 498 2.83 21.48 -8.66
N PHE A 499 1.90 20.57 -8.44
CA PHE A 499 0.72 20.41 -9.30
C PHE A 499 -0.50 21.01 -8.62
N THR A 500 -1.40 21.57 -9.43
CA THR A 500 -2.77 21.83 -9.01
C THR A 500 -3.61 20.56 -9.11
N ASP A 501 -4.65 20.43 -8.27
CA ASP A 501 -5.69 19.42 -8.41
C ASP A 501 -6.70 19.79 -9.51
N ASP A 502 -7.77 19.02 -9.64
CA ASP A 502 -8.83 19.23 -10.63
C ASP A 502 -9.66 20.51 -10.38
N GLU A 503 -9.65 21.01 -9.14
CA GLU A 503 -10.25 22.29 -8.76
C GLU A 503 -9.28 23.46 -8.91
N GLY A 504 -8.05 23.24 -9.39
CA GLY A 504 -7.04 24.29 -9.55
C GLY A 504 -6.34 24.67 -8.24
N ALA A 505 -6.42 23.85 -7.20
CA ALA A 505 -5.76 24.09 -5.93
C ALA A 505 -4.42 23.36 -5.82
N ALA A 506 -3.40 24.06 -5.34
CA ALA A 506 -2.11 23.49 -4.97
C ALA A 506 -1.87 23.64 -3.47
N TRP A 507 -1.70 22.51 -2.78
CA TRP A 507 -1.26 22.48 -1.39
C TRP A 507 0.26 22.45 -1.32
N VAL A 508 0.87 23.54 -0.87
CA VAL A 508 2.32 23.75 -0.91
C VAL A 508 2.87 24.12 0.47
N TYR A 509 4.16 23.86 0.68
CA TYR A 509 4.88 24.20 1.89
C TYR A 509 5.98 25.21 1.59
N LEU A 510 5.79 26.47 2.01
CA LEU A 510 6.67 27.58 1.70
C LEU A 510 7.15 28.28 2.98
N PRO A 511 8.38 28.84 3.02
CA PRO A 511 8.82 29.62 4.17
C PRO A 511 8.05 30.93 4.27
N GLN A 512 8.14 31.58 5.43
CA GLN A 512 7.58 32.93 5.59
C GLN A 512 8.43 33.93 4.82
N SER A 513 7.85 34.50 3.75
CA SER A 513 8.45 35.56 2.97
C SER A 513 7.40 36.38 2.22
N GLU A 514 7.86 37.47 1.60
CA GLU A 514 7.09 38.40 0.79
C GLU A 514 7.58 38.35 -0.66
N GLY A 515 6.72 38.73 -1.61
CA GLY A 515 7.13 38.80 -3.03
C GLY A 515 7.27 37.43 -3.68
N TYR A 516 6.36 36.51 -3.36
CA TYR A 516 6.28 35.25 -4.09
C TYR A 516 5.68 35.48 -5.48
N VAL A 517 6.24 34.84 -6.48
CA VAL A 517 5.70 34.83 -7.84
C VAL A 517 5.34 33.40 -8.21
N VAL A 518 4.10 33.21 -8.69
CA VAL A 518 3.60 31.92 -9.17
C VAL A 518 3.53 31.97 -10.68
N TYR A 519 4.13 30.99 -11.33
CA TYR A 519 4.23 30.87 -12.78
C TYR A 519 3.53 29.62 -13.28
N HIS A 520 2.89 29.76 -14.42
CA HIS A 520 2.43 28.66 -15.26
C HIS A 520 2.56 29.06 -16.72
N GLU A 521 3.50 28.45 -17.44
CA GLU A 521 3.78 28.78 -18.85
C GLU A 521 3.98 30.29 -19.07
N ASN A 522 3.09 30.94 -19.83
CA ASN A 522 3.11 32.37 -20.15
C ASN A 522 2.22 33.21 -19.20
N TYR A 523 1.82 32.64 -18.07
CA TYR A 523 0.96 33.28 -17.08
C TYR A 523 1.69 33.38 -15.74
N TYR A 524 1.44 34.48 -15.02
CA TYR A 524 2.00 34.68 -13.69
C TYR A 524 1.04 35.42 -12.77
N SER A 525 1.29 35.29 -11.47
CA SER A 525 0.64 36.09 -10.44
C SER A 525 1.62 36.35 -9.31
N GLU A 526 1.63 37.57 -8.78
CA GLU A 526 2.43 37.92 -7.61
C GLU A 526 1.57 37.86 -6.37
N THR A 527 2.10 37.27 -5.29
CA THR A 527 1.46 37.30 -3.98
C THR A 527 2.36 38.00 -2.98
N GLY A 528 1.82 39.05 -2.37
CA GLY A 528 2.60 39.91 -1.49
C GLY A 528 3.12 39.19 -0.25
N TYR A 529 2.35 38.26 0.36
CA TYR A 529 2.67 37.71 1.68
C TYR A 529 2.07 36.31 1.93
N ILE A 530 2.86 35.40 2.50
CA ILE A 530 2.39 34.15 3.14
C ILE A 530 2.60 34.27 4.66
N TRP A 531 1.50 34.48 5.41
CA TRP A 531 1.53 34.64 6.88
C TRP A 531 1.32 33.32 7.65
N ASN A 532 1.57 33.37 8.95
CA ASN A 532 1.48 32.30 9.94
C ASN A 532 0.04 31.82 10.21
N SER A 533 -0.53 30.97 9.36
CA SER A 533 -1.63 30.08 9.76
C SER A 533 -1.76 28.92 8.79
N ASP A 534 -1.92 27.70 9.33
CA ASP A 534 -2.07 26.43 8.60
C ASP A 534 -3.37 26.36 7.75
N THR A 535 -4.07 27.48 7.59
CA THR A 535 -5.36 27.63 6.88
C THR A 535 -5.35 28.76 5.85
N ASN A 536 -4.18 29.25 5.44
CA ASN A 536 -4.12 30.32 4.45
C ASN A 536 -4.51 29.81 3.05
N ILE A 537 -5.69 30.24 2.61
CA ILE A 537 -6.14 30.10 1.23
C ILE A 537 -5.85 31.42 0.52
N LYS A 538 -5.11 31.37 -0.58
CA LYS A 538 -4.88 32.51 -1.48
C LYS A 538 -5.50 32.19 -2.84
N ILE A 539 -6.37 33.07 -3.30
CA ILE A 539 -6.93 33.01 -4.64
C ILE A 539 -6.06 33.90 -5.53
N LEU A 540 -5.53 33.33 -6.60
CA LEU A 540 -4.63 33.98 -7.53
C LEU A 540 -5.16 33.77 -8.95
N ASP A 541 -5.54 34.87 -9.59
CA ASP A 541 -5.82 34.87 -11.02
C ASP A 541 -4.51 35.18 -11.74
N LEU A 542 -4.05 34.25 -12.58
CA LEU A 542 -2.83 34.42 -13.34
C LEU A 542 -3.12 35.23 -14.59
N ILE A 543 -2.31 36.26 -14.82
CA ILE A 543 -2.46 37.16 -15.96
C ILE A 543 -1.41 36.82 -17.04
N PRO A 544 -1.72 37.06 -18.32
CA PRO A 544 -0.75 36.88 -19.40
C PRO A 544 0.49 37.77 -19.18
N GLY A 545 1.67 37.16 -19.27
CA GLY A 545 2.96 37.83 -19.24
C GLY A 545 4.06 36.94 -18.67
N SER A 546 5.30 37.28 -19.00
CA SER A 546 6.45 36.84 -18.23
C SER A 546 6.62 37.82 -17.08
N GLY A 547 6.28 37.42 -15.85
CA GLY A 547 6.62 38.22 -14.66
C GLY A 547 8.10 38.62 -14.69
N SER A 548 8.46 39.74 -14.09
CA SER A 548 9.83 40.28 -14.17
C SER A 548 10.91 39.45 -13.42
N GLY A 549 10.54 38.31 -12.82
CA GLY A 549 11.49 37.34 -12.28
C GLY A 549 12.19 36.59 -13.41
N GLY A 550 13.53 36.66 -13.40
CA GLY A 550 14.39 36.19 -14.50
C GLY A 550 14.11 34.76 -14.92
N GLU A 551 14.35 34.46 -16.21
CA GLU A 551 14.21 33.12 -16.77
C GLU A 551 14.90 32.07 -15.88
N SER A 552 14.11 31.39 -15.07
CA SER A 552 14.56 30.26 -14.27
C SER A 552 14.85 29.11 -15.23
N SER A 553 16.14 28.94 -15.55
CA SER A 553 16.57 27.90 -16.47
C SER A 553 16.38 26.53 -15.82
N ALA A 554 15.82 25.57 -16.57
CA ALA A 554 15.56 24.22 -16.08
C ALA A 554 16.82 23.50 -15.57
N TYR A 555 17.98 23.91 -16.07
CA TYR A 555 19.29 23.48 -15.61
C TYR A 555 20.19 24.68 -15.33
N THR A 556 21.10 24.54 -14.37
CA THR A 556 22.24 25.43 -14.20
C THR A 556 23.51 24.66 -14.50
N ILE A 557 24.30 25.17 -15.43
CA ILE A 557 25.68 24.73 -15.62
C ILE A 557 26.54 25.56 -14.67
N THR A 558 27.14 24.88 -13.69
CA THR A 558 27.90 25.51 -12.62
C THR A 558 29.36 25.70 -12.99
N ASP A 559 29.94 24.74 -13.73
CA ASP A 559 31.34 24.76 -14.14
C ASP A 559 31.52 24.13 -15.53
N LEU A 560 32.49 24.67 -16.28
CA LEU A 560 33.06 24.09 -17.49
C LEU A 560 34.59 24.10 -17.36
N ILE A 561 35.17 22.94 -17.09
CA ILE A 561 36.59 22.75 -16.88
C ILE A 561 37.20 22.16 -18.15
N VAL A 562 38.26 22.78 -18.66
CA VAL A 562 38.95 22.34 -19.88
C VAL A 562 40.38 21.96 -19.51
N THR A 563 40.78 20.74 -19.84
CA THR A 563 42.11 20.21 -19.49
C THR A 563 42.83 19.59 -20.68
N ASP A 564 44.17 19.54 -20.61
CA ASP A 564 44.97 18.72 -21.50
C ASP A 564 44.79 17.22 -21.20
N GLN A 565 45.36 16.37 -22.05
CA GLN A 565 45.34 14.90 -21.88
C GLN A 565 46.07 14.38 -20.62
N ASN A 566 46.75 15.26 -19.88
CA ASN A 566 47.42 14.95 -18.62
C ASN A 566 46.67 15.53 -17.40
N GLY A 567 45.52 16.18 -17.61
CA GLY A 567 44.69 16.79 -16.56
C GLY A 567 45.11 18.20 -16.14
N HIS A 568 45.95 18.91 -16.90
CA HIS A 568 46.27 20.31 -16.60
C HIS A 568 45.21 21.25 -17.18
N ASN A 569 44.71 22.17 -16.36
CA ASN A 569 43.75 23.19 -16.80
C ASN A 569 44.32 24.05 -17.94
N LEU A 570 43.46 24.34 -18.91
CA LEU A 570 43.78 25.13 -20.09
C LEU A 570 43.01 26.46 -20.06
N ASP A 571 43.74 27.56 -20.22
CA ASP A 571 43.15 28.91 -20.34
C ASP A 571 42.74 29.25 -21.79
N SER A 572 43.10 28.40 -22.77
CA SER A 572 42.75 28.55 -24.18
C SER A 572 42.86 27.21 -24.93
N ILE A 573 42.01 27.04 -25.94
CA ILE A 573 41.99 25.84 -26.81
C ILE A 573 42.58 26.07 -28.21
N ASN A 574 43.07 27.29 -28.49
CA ASN A 574 43.56 27.66 -29.82
C ASN A 574 44.77 26.81 -30.24
N GLY A 575 44.68 26.19 -31.41
CA GLY A 575 45.76 25.39 -32.00
C GLY A 575 45.95 24.00 -31.38
N LEU A 576 45.10 23.59 -30.43
CA LEU A 576 45.12 22.24 -29.88
C LEU A 576 44.51 21.23 -30.86
N SER A 577 45.10 20.03 -30.92
CA SER A 577 44.52 18.91 -31.68
C SER A 577 43.42 18.17 -30.91
N SER A 578 43.47 18.23 -29.58
CA SER A 578 42.51 17.61 -28.69
C SER A 578 42.63 18.15 -27.26
N PHE A 579 41.55 18.07 -26.50
CA PHE A 579 41.48 18.44 -25.08
C PHE A 579 40.28 17.74 -24.42
N VAL A 580 40.24 17.69 -23.09
CA VAL A 580 39.10 17.19 -22.33
C VAL A 580 38.26 18.38 -21.85
N ALA A 581 36.93 18.25 -21.95
CA ALA A 581 35.99 19.21 -21.41
C ALA A 581 35.05 18.50 -20.44
N GLU A 582 34.98 18.98 -19.21
CA GLU A 582 34.16 18.49 -18.12
C GLU A 582 33.16 19.55 -17.70
N VAL A 583 31.89 19.17 -17.60
CA VAL A 583 30.80 20.06 -17.23
C VAL A 583 30.08 19.51 -16.00
N ASN A 584 29.79 20.40 -15.05
CA ASN A 584 28.91 20.11 -13.93
C ASN A 584 27.57 20.79 -14.15
N VAL A 585 26.49 20.02 -14.08
CA VAL A 585 25.14 20.51 -14.32
C VAL A 585 24.20 20.09 -13.18
N THR A 586 23.42 21.05 -12.71
CA THR A 586 22.38 20.86 -11.69
C THR A 586 21.02 21.02 -12.33
N LYS A 587 20.09 20.11 -12.03
CA LYS A 587 18.70 20.23 -12.49
C LYS A 587 17.89 21.06 -11.50
N ASN A 588 17.31 22.15 -11.98
CA ASN A 588 16.51 23.06 -11.16
C ASN A 588 15.01 22.79 -11.33
N LEU A 589 14.58 22.54 -12.57
CA LEU A 589 13.17 22.37 -12.92
C LEU A 589 12.88 20.97 -13.44
N TYR A 590 11.75 20.42 -13.01
CA TYR A 590 11.20 19.21 -13.58
C TYR A 590 10.81 19.46 -15.03
N ARG A 591 11.15 18.49 -15.87
CA ARG A 591 10.75 18.40 -17.27
C ARG A 591 10.52 16.94 -17.58
N GLU A 592 9.46 16.69 -18.36
CA GLU A 592 9.14 15.36 -18.85
C GLU A 592 10.13 14.95 -19.95
N GLY A 593 10.65 13.73 -19.86
CA GLY A 593 11.59 13.17 -20.83
C GLY A 593 13.07 13.32 -20.47
N LYS A 594 13.93 13.00 -21.44
CA LYS A 594 15.39 13.14 -21.32
C LYS A 594 15.84 14.37 -22.09
N ASP A 595 16.61 15.23 -21.45
CA ASP A 595 17.17 16.43 -22.06
C ASP A 595 18.58 16.15 -22.60
N TYR A 596 19.08 17.02 -23.48
CA TYR A 596 20.39 16.87 -24.12
C TYR A 596 21.39 17.81 -23.47
N LEU A 597 22.30 17.26 -22.66
CA LEU A 597 23.50 17.96 -22.24
C LEU A 597 24.53 17.91 -23.37
N MET A 598 24.96 19.07 -23.84
CA MET A 598 25.88 19.20 -24.97
C MET A 598 27.15 19.94 -24.57
N ILE A 599 28.27 19.48 -25.13
CA ILE A 599 29.52 20.24 -25.19
C ILE A 599 29.85 20.42 -26.67
N ALA A 600 29.91 21.67 -27.11
CA ALA A 600 30.05 22.04 -28.52
C ALA A 600 31.29 22.90 -28.76
N LEU A 601 31.97 22.64 -29.86
CA LEU A 601 33.18 23.29 -30.31
C LEU A 601 32.86 24.27 -31.44
N PHE A 602 33.36 25.49 -31.35
CA PHE A 602 33.12 26.55 -32.33
C PHE A 602 34.43 27.16 -32.83
N ASP A 603 34.39 27.69 -34.06
CA ASP A 603 35.45 28.52 -34.59
C ASP A 603 35.34 29.99 -34.14
N ASP A 604 36.29 30.81 -34.59
CA ASP A 604 36.37 32.23 -34.28
C ASP A 604 35.22 33.06 -34.88
N GLN A 605 34.49 32.51 -35.85
CA GLN A 605 33.25 33.10 -36.38
C GLN A 605 31.98 32.56 -35.71
N ASN A 606 32.09 31.86 -34.56
CA ASN A 606 30.99 31.19 -33.84
C ASN A 606 30.25 30.15 -34.70
N ARG A 607 30.90 29.53 -35.70
CA ARG A 607 30.32 28.41 -36.45
C ARG A 607 30.61 27.11 -35.72
N LEU A 608 29.62 26.24 -35.62
CA LEU A 608 29.75 24.93 -34.99
C LEU A 608 30.72 24.05 -35.80
N ILE A 609 31.79 23.58 -35.16
CA ILE A 609 32.75 22.63 -35.73
C ILE A 609 32.28 21.20 -35.46
N THR A 610 32.04 20.88 -34.19
CA THR A 610 31.58 19.56 -33.72
C THR A 610 30.93 19.68 -32.35
N PHE A 611 30.21 18.65 -31.92
CA PHE A 611 29.67 18.57 -30.57
C PHE A 611 29.59 17.12 -30.11
N THR A 612 29.58 16.95 -28.80
CA THR A 612 29.20 15.71 -28.14
C THR A 612 27.96 15.96 -27.30
N TYR A 613 27.16 14.94 -27.09
CA TYR A 613 26.01 15.05 -26.22
C TYR A 613 25.74 13.76 -25.45
N MET A 614 25.05 13.90 -24.33
CA MET A 614 24.42 12.80 -23.63
C MET A 614 22.97 13.14 -23.32
N LYS A 615 22.11 12.12 -23.32
CA LYS A 615 20.74 12.26 -22.82
C LYS A 615 20.75 12.11 -21.31
N ILE A 616 20.42 13.18 -20.60
CA ILE A 616 20.42 13.22 -19.15
C ILE A 616 19.01 13.01 -18.61
N LEU A 617 18.93 12.28 -17.49
CA LEU A 617 17.76 12.17 -16.63
C LEU A 617 18.25 12.32 -15.19
N ILE A 618 18.28 13.57 -14.72
CA ILE A 618 18.76 13.94 -13.39
C ILE A 618 17.53 14.21 -12.52
N LYS A 619 17.61 13.88 -11.22
CA LYS A 619 16.59 14.29 -10.24
C LYS A 619 16.68 15.80 -10.00
N VAL A 620 15.55 16.44 -9.71
CA VAL A 620 15.54 17.87 -9.37
C VAL A 620 16.35 18.07 -8.09
N GLY A 621 17.24 19.07 -8.10
CA GLY A 621 18.15 19.38 -7.00
C GLY A 621 19.43 18.54 -6.95
N GLU A 622 19.59 17.54 -7.83
CA GLU A 622 20.83 16.80 -7.96
C GLU A 622 21.72 17.40 -9.06
N SER A 623 23.03 17.19 -8.90
CA SER A 623 24.05 17.56 -9.88
C SER A 623 24.64 16.29 -10.50
N THR A 624 25.01 16.39 -11.77
CA THR A 624 25.82 15.36 -12.44
C THR A 624 27.00 16.01 -13.14
N GLU A 625 28.04 15.21 -13.31
CA GLU A 625 29.22 15.59 -14.07
C GLU A 625 29.28 14.82 -15.39
N PHE A 626 29.73 15.48 -16.45
CA PHE A 626 29.94 14.88 -17.76
C PHE A 626 31.25 15.36 -18.36
N GLY A 627 32.14 14.42 -18.68
CA GLY A 627 33.41 14.68 -19.35
C GLY A 627 33.44 14.07 -20.74
N SER A 628 34.08 14.76 -21.68
CA SER A 628 34.36 14.21 -23.00
C SER A 628 35.71 14.68 -23.55
N LEU A 629 36.40 13.76 -24.24
CA LEU A 629 37.56 14.08 -25.07
C LEU A 629 37.07 14.69 -26.38
N ILE A 630 37.42 15.95 -26.63
CA ILE A 630 37.16 16.65 -27.87
C ILE A 630 38.38 16.56 -28.77
N ILE A 631 38.17 16.09 -30.00
CA ILE A 631 39.18 16.03 -31.05
C ILE A 631 38.87 17.13 -32.07
N VAL A 632 39.83 18.01 -32.32
CA VAL A 632 39.70 19.08 -33.31
C VAL A 632 39.98 18.51 -34.70
N PRO A 633 39.05 18.61 -35.66
CA PRO A 633 39.30 18.13 -37.03
C PRO A 633 40.52 18.81 -37.67
N GLN A 634 41.32 18.07 -38.44
CA GLN A 634 42.61 18.54 -38.99
C GLN A 634 42.56 19.84 -39.82
N ASN A 635 41.37 20.25 -40.30
CA ASN A 635 41.18 21.46 -41.10
C ASN A 635 40.29 22.50 -40.42
N ALA A 636 40.02 22.35 -39.12
CA ALA A 636 39.22 23.29 -38.34
C ALA A 636 40.11 24.06 -37.35
N GLN A 637 39.81 25.33 -37.12
CA GLN A 637 40.43 26.12 -36.06
C GLN A 637 39.42 26.30 -34.94
N ALA A 638 39.60 25.55 -33.85
CA ALA A 638 38.82 25.71 -32.64
C ALA A 638 39.18 27.03 -31.95
N ALA A 639 38.16 27.79 -31.56
CA ALA A 639 38.32 29.03 -30.82
C ALA A 639 37.56 29.04 -29.50
N LYS A 640 36.40 28.36 -29.43
CA LYS A 640 35.55 28.33 -28.23
C LYS A 640 34.98 26.96 -27.97
N VAL A 641 34.80 26.63 -26.71
CA VAL A 641 34.00 25.48 -26.27
C VAL A 641 32.84 25.98 -25.41
N LYS A 642 31.63 25.47 -25.68
CA LYS A 642 30.42 25.84 -24.94
C LYS A 642 29.74 24.61 -24.38
N ALA A 643 29.21 24.74 -23.17
CA ALA A 643 28.32 23.74 -22.60
C ALA A 643 26.92 24.33 -22.40
N PHE A 644 25.89 23.57 -22.76
CA PHE A 644 24.48 23.94 -22.63
C PHE A 644 23.57 22.71 -22.61
N VAL A 645 22.34 22.87 -22.11
CA VAL A 645 21.30 21.85 -22.13
C VAL A 645 20.15 22.29 -23.03
N TRP A 646 19.67 21.40 -23.90
CA TRP A 646 18.51 21.59 -24.77
C TRP A 646 17.41 20.56 -24.55
N ASP A 647 16.17 20.94 -24.87
CA ASP A 647 15.00 20.05 -24.84
C ASP A 647 15.05 18.94 -25.91
N GLY A 648 15.75 19.21 -27.02
CA GLY A 648 15.93 18.27 -28.10
C GLY A 648 16.67 18.88 -29.28
N LEU A 649 17.17 18.02 -30.17
CA LEU A 649 17.80 18.46 -31.42
C LEU A 649 16.82 19.05 -32.43
N SER A 650 15.52 18.73 -32.29
CA SER A 650 14.46 19.20 -33.20
C SER A 650 14.05 20.65 -32.89
N ASN A 651 13.86 20.97 -31.61
CA ASN A 651 13.36 22.26 -31.16
C ASN A 651 14.50 23.20 -30.76
N MET A 652 15.63 22.65 -30.31
CA MET A 652 16.84 23.38 -29.88
C MET A 652 16.53 24.49 -28.87
N GLN A 653 15.54 24.26 -27.98
CA GLN A 653 15.18 25.25 -26.98
C GLN A 653 16.22 25.23 -25.84
N PRO A 654 16.85 26.37 -25.51
CA PRO A 654 17.77 26.46 -24.38
C PRO A 654 17.05 26.17 -23.06
N LEU A 655 17.62 25.25 -22.28
CA LEU A 655 17.13 24.88 -20.94
C LEU A 655 18.11 25.26 -19.84
N SER A 656 19.29 25.76 -20.18
CA SER A 656 20.32 26.18 -19.24
C SER A 656 20.93 27.52 -19.62
N ASN A 657 21.64 28.13 -18.67
CA ASN A 657 22.70 29.07 -19.02
C ASN A 657 23.76 28.38 -19.90
N THR A 658 24.51 29.18 -20.66
CA THR A 658 25.66 28.70 -21.44
C THR A 658 26.93 29.15 -20.74
N LEU A 659 27.83 28.21 -20.42
CA LEU A 659 29.21 28.54 -20.06
C LEU A 659 30.10 28.35 -21.29
N GLU A 660 31.09 29.22 -21.45
CA GLU A 660 32.07 29.15 -22.52
C GLU A 660 33.48 29.45 -22.03
N LEU A 661 34.45 28.84 -22.71
CA LEU A 661 35.88 29.15 -22.62
C LEU A 661 36.39 29.58 -24.00
#